data_AF-A0A140HJ20-F1
#
_entry.id   AF-A0A140HJ20-F1
#
_cell.length_a   1.000
_cell.length_b   1.000
_cell.length_c   1.000
_cell.angle_alpha   90.00
_cell.angle_beta   90.00
_cell.angle_gamma   90.00
#
_symmetry.space_group_name_H-M   'P 1'
#
loop_
_entity.id
_entity.type
_entity.pdbx_description
1 polymer ?
#
loop_
_entity_poly.entity_id
_entity_poly.type
_entity_poly.pdbx_seq_one_letter_code
_entity_poly.pdbx_strand_id
1 'polypeptide(L)'
;MKKGGIKALVMAVLMGVSLVAPSMKVQAATTLYENKTGTEDGYDYELWKDSGNTSMILNGGGTFSCQWSNINNCLFRKGKKFGGNQSYQQIGNISFDYGCDYHPNGNSYLCVYGWTTSPLVEFYIVDSWGSWRPPGGSPKGQIYVDGGTYDVYETTRVNQPSIQGNTTFQQYFSVRTERRTSGTINVTEHFKAWERMGMRMGNIYEAALNVEGYQSSGSANVYKNNMTIGGSSGQSGNQGGNQGGNQGGNQGGNTGSQTSGNETIVQCESMTKGGQYTGNINNPFGGVALYGNNDKVSYTQYFASGTHDFTLRGCSNNDNMARVDLKIGGETKGTFYYGGSYPAEYTIKNVNHGTGNQTIELVVTADNGQWDANIDYLKIGGAGVGGNESSGGNQGGNEGNQGGNAGNEGGNQAGNTGNQGGNEGNAGGQAQSGDNIVQCESMSKAGQYTGNINNPFDGVALYGNNDRVSYSQYFAYGTHDFTLRACSNNDNMARVDLKIGGETKGTFYYGGPYPAEYTIKNVNHGTGEQTVELVVTADDGQWDAYIDYFKIEGAGAGGNNAGSNESAGNTGNQGGNQGNGGNEKLIALTFDDGPSSTTSDVLDILERYGVKATFFLIGQNVNSNTLSIMQRQVRMGCELASHSYTHQDMTNMSAQNIRNEMEWTSSAIKNSVGVDVKFFRPPYIAVNNTMYQNIDYPFIQGTLINDWENSTSVQQRVNNALGAAKDGQIILLHDFQGNSQTVQALPQIIEGLKNQGYTFVTVSELFEKKGVNPNVEYKIWSNANGQ
;
A
#
# COMPACT_ATOMS: atom_id res chain seq x y z
N MET A 1 -7.11 39.44 77.77
CA MET A 1 -6.39 38.27 78.34
C MET A 1 -5.01 38.17 77.65
N LYS A 2 -4.21 37.11 77.86
CA LYS A 2 -2.80 36.94 77.41
C LYS A 2 -2.58 37.41 75.94
N LYS A 3 -1.63 38.29 75.59
CA LYS A 3 -0.12 38.18 75.55
C LYS A 3 0.36 37.06 74.60
N GLY A 4 1.32 37.23 73.67
CA GLY A 4 2.18 38.35 73.20
C GLY A 4 3.11 37.80 72.06
N GLY A 5 4.06 38.47 71.39
CA GLY A 5 4.59 39.86 71.33
C GLY A 5 5.38 40.05 69.99
N ILE A 6 5.64 41.26 69.47
CA ILE A 6 6.80 42.16 69.73
C ILE A 6 8.12 41.80 68.96
N LYS A 7 8.59 42.73 68.08
CA LYS A 7 9.92 42.87 67.40
C LYS A 7 10.28 41.86 66.27
N ALA A 8 11.08 42.21 65.24
CA ALA A 8 11.46 43.53 64.68
C ALA A 8 12.09 43.44 63.25
N LEU A 9 11.90 44.52 62.48
CA LEU A 9 12.65 45.07 61.33
C LEU A 9 13.93 44.37 60.80
N VAL A 10 13.96 44.06 59.49
CA VAL A 10 15.17 44.09 58.61
C VAL A 10 14.77 44.66 57.22
N MET A 11 15.72 45.22 56.48
CA MET A 11 15.54 45.94 55.20
C MET A 11 15.42 45.03 53.95
N ALA A 12 15.00 45.67 52.85
CA ALA A 12 14.79 45.08 51.52
C ALA A 12 16.09 44.71 50.76
N VAL A 13 15.93 43.79 49.80
CA VAL A 13 16.65 43.82 48.51
C VAL A 13 15.62 43.58 47.40
N LEU A 14 15.63 44.40 46.36
CA LEU A 14 14.93 44.09 45.10
C LEU A 14 15.81 43.19 44.24
N MET A 15 15.32 42.00 43.89
CA MET A 15 15.73 41.29 42.69
C MET A 15 14.49 40.78 41.97
N GLY A 16 14.23 41.33 40.78
CA GLY A 16 13.12 40.92 39.94
C GLY A 16 13.45 39.62 39.23
N VAL A 17 12.92 38.50 39.71
CA VAL A 17 12.79 37.28 38.91
C VAL A 17 11.43 37.31 38.25
N SER A 18 11.38 37.76 36.99
CA SER A 18 10.23 37.51 36.14
C SER A 18 10.10 36.02 35.90
N LEU A 19 9.26 35.36 36.70
CA LEU A 19 8.80 34.00 36.45
C LEU A 19 7.96 33.98 35.16
N VAL A 20 8.66 33.95 34.03
CA VAL A 20 8.09 33.52 32.75
C VAL A 20 7.86 32.02 32.84
N ALA A 21 6.82 31.64 33.58
CA ALA A 21 6.20 30.36 33.38
C ALA A 21 5.80 30.30 31.90
N PRO A 22 6.22 29.27 31.13
CA PRO A 22 5.72 29.12 29.77
C PRO A 22 4.20 29.02 29.85
N SER A 23 3.50 29.87 29.08
CA SER A 23 2.04 29.86 29.04
C SER A 23 1.57 28.61 28.32
N MET A 24 1.50 27.50 29.08
CA MET A 24 0.79 26.29 28.68
C MET A 24 -0.64 26.70 28.33
N LYS A 25 -0.93 26.77 27.04
CA LYS A 25 -2.28 26.88 26.54
C LYS A 25 -2.97 25.56 26.87
N VAL A 26 -3.59 25.50 28.04
CA VAL A 26 -4.60 24.49 28.35
C VAL A 26 -5.76 24.76 27.40
N GLN A 27 -5.73 24.11 26.23
CA GLN A 27 -6.84 24.12 25.30
C GLN A 27 -8.02 23.46 26.03
N ALA A 28 -9.09 24.22 26.23
CA ALA A 28 -10.28 23.70 26.90
C ALA A 28 -10.85 22.57 26.03
N ALA A 29 -11.03 21.38 26.63
CA ALA A 29 -11.39 20.17 25.90
C ALA A 29 -12.68 20.36 25.08
N THR A 30 -12.57 20.19 23.76
CA THR A 30 -13.65 20.50 22.82
C THR A 30 -14.82 19.56 23.06
N THR A 31 -15.97 20.08 23.50
CA THR A 31 -17.18 19.26 23.72
C THR A 31 -18.14 19.39 22.56
N LEU A 32 -18.39 18.26 21.89
CA LEU A 32 -19.37 18.10 20.81
C LEU A 32 -20.68 17.56 21.38
N TYR A 33 -21.81 17.92 20.74
CA TYR A 33 -23.15 17.42 21.09
C TYR A 33 -23.95 16.95 19.86
N GLU A 34 -23.65 17.51 18.69
CA GLU A 34 -24.34 17.31 17.42
C GLU A 34 -23.36 16.85 16.33
N ASN A 35 -23.88 16.26 15.26
CA ASN A 35 -23.12 15.54 14.24
C ASN A 35 -21.95 16.38 13.69
N LYS A 36 -20.72 15.90 13.91
CA LYS A 36 -19.49 16.64 13.61
C LYS A 36 -18.31 15.71 13.34
N THR A 37 -17.71 15.87 12.16
CA THR A 37 -16.39 15.36 11.79
C THR A 37 -15.29 16.41 11.99
N GLY A 38 -14.04 15.98 12.11
CA GLY A 38 -12.87 16.85 12.05
C GLY A 38 -11.57 16.10 12.35
N THR A 39 -10.48 16.84 12.56
CA THR A 39 -9.17 16.29 12.93
C THR A 39 -8.60 17.10 14.10
N GLU A 40 -8.09 16.44 15.14
CA GLU A 40 -7.42 17.06 16.29
C GLU A 40 -6.27 16.13 16.76
N ASP A 41 -5.12 16.71 17.11
CA ASP A 41 -3.89 15.98 17.49
C ASP A 41 -3.47 14.85 16.54
N GLY A 42 -3.75 15.02 15.23
CA GLY A 42 -3.45 14.05 14.17
C GLY A 42 -4.53 12.97 13.95
N TYR A 43 -5.46 12.82 14.89
CA TYR A 43 -6.56 11.85 14.82
C TYR A 43 -7.79 12.48 14.18
N ASP A 44 -8.38 11.75 13.23
CA ASP A 44 -9.67 12.11 12.66
C ASP A 44 -10.77 11.64 13.62
N TYR A 45 -11.67 12.54 13.99
CA TYR A 45 -12.75 12.31 14.95
C TYR A 45 -14.12 12.43 14.30
N GLU A 46 -15.09 11.72 14.87
CA GLU A 46 -16.49 11.86 14.51
C GLU A 46 -17.43 11.56 15.68
N LEU A 47 -18.38 12.47 15.91
CA LEU A 47 -19.65 12.20 16.57
C LEU A 47 -20.73 12.19 15.48
N TRP A 48 -21.54 11.13 15.43
CA TRP A 48 -22.77 11.12 14.63
C TRP A 48 -23.90 10.41 15.40
N LYS A 49 -25.13 10.88 15.22
CA LYS A 49 -26.38 10.27 15.68
C LYS A 49 -27.50 10.49 14.67
N ASP A 50 -28.53 9.65 14.74
CA ASP A 50 -29.80 9.90 14.06
C ASP A 50 -30.77 10.76 14.91
N SER A 51 -30.70 10.62 16.24
CA SER A 51 -31.69 11.11 17.19
C SER A 51 -31.17 11.02 18.63
N GLY A 52 -31.84 11.69 19.56
CA GLY A 52 -31.52 11.63 20.99
C GLY A 52 -30.38 12.54 21.43
N ASN A 53 -29.89 12.32 22.66
CA ASN A 53 -28.89 13.17 23.31
C ASN A 53 -27.53 12.48 23.33
N THR A 54 -26.50 13.21 22.89
CA THR A 54 -25.10 12.75 22.89
C THR A 54 -24.18 13.87 23.36
N SER A 55 -23.08 13.51 24.00
CA SER A 55 -21.91 14.39 24.17
C SER A 55 -20.62 13.62 23.92
N MET A 56 -19.61 14.31 23.39
CA MET A 56 -18.25 13.80 23.21
C MET A 56 -17.24 14.89 23.54
N ILE A 57 -16.39 14.64 24.52
CA ILE A 57 -15.29 15.50 24.90
C ILE A 57 -14.05 14.99 24.17
N LEU A 58 -13.49 15.81 23.27
CA LEU A 58 -12.23 15.54 22.61
C LEU A 58 -11.09 15.81 23.60
N ASN A 59 -10.37 14.76 23.95
CA ASN A 59 -9.17 14.80 24.78
C ASN A 59 -7.92 14.65 23.89
N GLY A 60 -6.71 14.76 24.46
CA GLY A 60 -5.46 14.78 23.69
C GLY A 60 -5.19 13.50 22.88
N GLY A 61 -4.59 13.65 21.69
CA GLY A 61 -4.29 12.54 20.78
C GLY A 61 -5.55 11.78 20.36
N GLY A 62 -5.50 10.45 20.38
CA GLY A 62 -6.64 9.59 20.06
C GLY A 62 -7.72 9.53 21.13
N THR A 63 -7.53 10.14 22.30
CA THR A 63 -8.43 9.97 23.45
C THR A 63 -9.70 10.82 23.35
N PHE A 64 -10.78 10.33 23.95
CA PHE A 64 -12.06 11.02 24.07
C PHE A 64 -12.90 10.42 25.21
N SER A 65 -13.88 11.14 25.71
CA SER A 65 -14.96 10.56 26.52
C SER A 65 -16.31 10.92 25.93
N CYS A 66 -17.30 10.05 26.09
CA CYS A 66 -18.64 10.26 25.54
C CYS A 66 -19.75 9.78 26.48
N GLN A 67 -20.95 10.31 26.27
CA GLN A 67 -22.16 9.93 26.96
C GLN A 67 -23.35 10.00 25.99
N TRP A 68 -24.27 9.03 26.09
CA TRP A 68 -25.48 8.99 25.27
C TRP A 68 -26.72 8.63 26.09
N SER A 69 -27.88 9.13 25.66
CA SER A 69 -29.18 8.77 26.24
C SER A 69 -30.34 9.04 25.27
N ASN A 70 -31.32 8.13 25.27
CA ASN A 70 -32.54 8.24 24.46
C ASN A 70 -32.25 8.41 22.95
N ILE A 71 -31.20 7.74 22.46
CA ILE A 71 -30.80 7.66 21.05
C ILE A 71 -31.48 6.47 20.37
N ASN A 72 -31.61 6.47 19.04
CA ASN A 72 -31.89 5.26 18.27
C ASN A 72 -30.57 4.63 17.76
N ASN A 73 -29.71 5.38 17.07
CA ASN A 73 -28.30 5.02 16.89
C ASN A 73 -27.39 6.25 17.07
N CYS A 74 -26.24 6.05 17.71
CA CYS A 74 -25.15 7.01 17.77
C CYS A 74 -23.79 6.30 17.78
N LEU A 75 -22.76 6.97 17.25
CA LEU A 75 -21.38 6.49 17.31
C LEU A 75 -20.37 7.63 17.55
N PHE A 76 -19.32 7.28 18.30
CA PHE A 76 -18.27 8.18 18.77
C PHE A 76 -16.91 7.55 18.48
N ARG A 77 -16.06 8.21 17.68
CA ARG A 77 -14.83 7.58 17.17
C ARG A 77 -13.65 8.54 17.02
N LYS A 78 -12.44 8.02 17.22
CA LYS A 78 -11.15 8.66 16.87
C LYS A 78 -10.20 7.64 16.25
N GLY A 79 -9.59 8.00 15.12
CA GLY A 79 -8.68 7.14 14.36
C GLY A 79 -8.08 7.86 13.16
N LYS A 80 -8.09 7.21 12.00
CA LYS A 80 -7.62 7.80 10.74
C LYS A 80 -8.60 7.54 9.59
N LYS A 81 -8.85 8.57 8.77
CA LYS A 81 -9.43 8.42 7.43
C LYS A 81 -8.30 8.44 6.39
N PHE A 82 -8.27 7.43 5.53
CA PHE A 82 -7.24 7.14 4.53
C PHE A 82 -7.70 7.44 3.09
N GLY A 83 -8.97 7.79 2.89
CA GLY A 83 -9.53 8.21 1.59
C GLY A 83 -9.98 7.08 0.66
N GLY A 84 -9.59 5.82 0.90
CA GLY A 84 -10.00 4.69 0.05
C GLY A 84 -9.12 4.50 -1.19
N ASN A 85 -7.87 4.98 -1.15
CA ASN A 85 -6.93 4.92 -2.27
C ASN A 85 -5.86 3.83 -2.14
N GLN A 86 -5.69 3.22 -0.96
CA GLN A 86 -4.66 2.21 -0.68
C GLN A 86 -5.23 1.01 0.07
N SER A 87 -4.72 -0.19 -0.24
CA SER A 87 -5.02 -1.40 0.54
C SER A 87 -4.25 -1.40 1.87
N TYR A 88 -4.66 -2.24 2.83
CA TYR A 88 -3.95 -2.29 4.12
C TYR A 88 -2.50 -2.78 3.97
N GLN A 89 -2.20 -3.63 2.97
CA GLN A 89 -0.84 -4.06 2.67
C GLN A 89 0.04 -2.89 2.21
N GLN A 90 -0.54 -1.88 1.54
CA GLN A 90 0.16 -0.66 1.10
C GLN A 90 0.27 0.40 2.19
N ILE A 91 -0.68 0.44 3.13
CA ILE A 91 -0.66 1.30 4.33
C ILE A 91 0.33 0.76 5.39
N GLY A 92 0.56 -0.56 5.40
CA GLY A 92 1.38 -1.24 6.38
C GLY A 92 0.58 -1.74 7.60
N ASN A 93 1.28 -2.16 8.65
CA ASN A 93 0.63 -2.67 9.86
C ASN A 93 -0.22 -1.58 10.54
N ILE A 94 -1.49 -1.88 10.81
CA ILE A 94 -2.43 -1.05 11.56
C ILE A 94 -2.72 -1.75 12.89
N SER A 95 -2.53 -1.05 14.01
CA SER A 95 -2.90 -1.55 15.34
C SER A 95 -3.33 -0.44 16.29
N PHE A 96 -4.27 -0.74 17.18
CA PHE A 96 -4.75 0.18 18.22
C PHE A 96 -4.38 -0.37 19.61
N ASP A 97 -3.48 0.31 20.31
CA ASP A 97 -3.19 0.08 21.73
C ASP A 97 -4.07 1.01 22.57
N TYR A 98 -5.09 0.45 23.23
CA TYR A 98 -6.22 1.21 23.76
C TYR A 98 -6.61 0.85 25.20
N GLY A 99 -7.45 1.70 25.79
CA GLY A 99 -8.06 1.49 27.11
C GLY A 99 -9.27 2.37 27.31
N CYS A 100 -10.35 1.78 27.85
CA CYS A 100 -11.63 2.43 28.02
C CYS A 100 -12.34 2.00 29.32
N ASP A 101 -12.80 2.99 30.10
CA ASP A 101 -13.80 2.78 31.15
C ASP A 101 -15.18 2.78 30.47
N TYR A 102 -15.71 1.58 30.23
CA TYR A 102 -16.86 1.38 29.34
C TYR A 102 -18.11 0.97 30.15
N HIS A 103 -19.11 1.84 30.17
CA HIS A 103 -20.33 1.70 30.97
C HIS A 103 -21.62 1.84 30.13
N PRO A 104 -21.91 0.87 29.23
CA PRO A 104 -23.14 0.83 28.46
C PRO A 104 -24.34 0.41 29.33
N ASN A 105 -25.51 0.99 29.06
CA ASN A 105 -26.81 0.64 29.64
C ASN A 105 -27.83 0.40 28.52
N GLY A 106 -27.79 -0.80 27.95
CA GLY A 106 -28.55 -1.23 26.77
C GLY A 106 -27.63 -1.84 25.71
N ASN A 107 -28.03 -1.82 24.44
CA ASN A 107 -27.19 -2.31 23.35
C ASN A 107 -26.14 -1.25 22.94
N SER A 108 -24.90 -1.69 22.78
CA SER A 108 -23.72 -0.85 22.52
C SER A 108 -22.51 -1.74 22.24
N TYR A 109 -21.52 -1.24 21.49
CA TYR A 109 -20.25 -1.94 21.23
C TYR A 109 -19.06 -1.03 21.51
N LEU A 110 -17.95 -1.64 21.89
CA LEU A 110 -16.60 -1.06 21.96
C LEU A 110 -15.72 -1.85 20.99
N CYS A 111 -15.28 -1.20 19.92
CA CYS A 111 -14.65 -1.85 18.78
C CYS A 111 -13.62 -0.96 18.07
N VAL A 112 -12.75 -1.57 17.27
CA VAL A 112 -12.26 -0.87 16.07
C VAL A 112 -13.35 -0.99 15.01
N TYR A 113 -13.72 0.14 14.41
CA TYR A 113 -14.67 0.25 13.31
C TYR A 113 -13.95 0.82 12.09
N GLY A 114 -14.42 0.49 10.89
CA GLY A 114 -14.05 1.26 9.72
C GLY A 114 -14.74 0.84 8.43
N TRP A 115 -14.22 1.34 7.32
CA TRP A 115 -14.72 1.03 5.98
C TRP A 115 -13.60 0.70 5.00
N THR A 116 -13.92 -0.14 4.02
CA THR A 116 -13.19 -0.20 2.74
C THR A 116 -14.05 0.22 1.57
N THR A 117 -13.40 0.59 0.47
CA THR A 117 -14.01 0.80 -0.85
C THR A 117 -13.45 -0.18 -1.88
N SER A 118 -14.26 -0.58 -2.86
CA SER A 118 -13.90 -1.51 -3.94
C SER A 118 -13.35 -2.90 -3.50
N PRO A 119 -14.05 -3.65 -2.61
CA PRO A 119 -15.49 -3.55 -2.36
C PRO A 119 -15.83 -2.61 -1.21
N LEU A 120 -17.07 -2.10 -1.24
CA LEU A 120 -17.65 -1.38 -0.13
C LEU A 120 -17.95 -2.36 1.01
N VAL A 121 -17.24 -2.22 2.11
CA VAL A 121 -17.37 -3.07 3.31
C VAL A 121 -17.32 -2.19 4.55
N GLU A 122 -18.26 -2.39 5.46
CA GLU A 122 -18.21 -1.86 6.83
C GLU A 122 -17.59 -2.93 7.74
N PHE A 123 -16.56 -2.61 8.52
CA PHE A 123 -15.86 -3.62 9.31
C PHE A 123 -15.79 -3.29 10.80
N TYR A 124 -15.82 -4.34 11.62
CA TYR A 124 -15.86 -4.27 13.07
C TYR A 124 -14.91 -5.31 13.70
N ILE A 125 -14.04 -4.88 14.61
CA ILE A 125 -13.29 -5.75 15.51
C ILE A 125 -13.75 -5.40 16.93
N VAL A 126 -14.67 -6.20 17.46
CA VAL A 126 -15.45 -5.91 18.67
C VAL A 126 -14.82 -6.61 19.86
N ASP A 127 -14.33 -5.81 20.81
CA ASP A 127 -13.67 -6.28 22.02
C ASP A 127 -14.62 -6.35 23.22
N SER A 128 -15.63 -5.45 23.29
CA SER A 128 -16.68 -5.51 24.31
C SER A 128 -18.02 -4.99 23.77
N TRP A 129 -19.09 -5.29 24.51
CA TRP A 129 -20.47 -4.98 24.15
C TRP A 129 -21.35 -4.88 25.40
N GLY A 130 -22.49 -4.19 25.29
CA GLY A 130 -23.51 -4.04 26.32
C GLY A 130 -24.37 -5.30 26.50
N SER A 131 -25.69 -5.14 26.36
CA SER A 131 -26.68 -6.20 26.62
C SER A 131 -26.71 -7.32 25.58
N TRP A 132 -26.23 -7.09 24.35
CA TRP A 132 -26.25 -8.06 23.25
C TRP A 132 -24.87 -8.19 22.60
N ARG A 133 -24.47 -9.42 22.23
CA ARG A 133 -23.23 -9.69 21.50
C ARG A 133 -23.50 -9.66 20.00
N PRO A 134 -22.84 -8.78 19.21
CA PRO A 134 -23.02 -8.73 17.77
C PRO A 134 -22.37 -9.94 17.06
N PRO A 135 -22.66 -10.15 15.75
CA PRO A 135 -23.74 -9.54 14.97
C PRO A 135 -24.99 -10.43 14.90
N GLY A 136 -24.97 -11.59 15.55
CA GLY A 136 -25.94 -12.67 15.32
C GLY A 136 -25.58 -13.53 14.11
N GLY A 137 -26.39 -14.55 13.83
CA GLY A 137 -26.08 -15.56 12.81
C GLY A 137 -25.02 -16.58 13.25
N SER A 138 -24.49 -17.34 12.29
CA SER A 138 -23.44 -18.35 12.52
C SER A 138 -22.06 -17.81 12.13
N PRO A 139 -20.99 -18.11 12.87
CA PRO A 139 -19.65 -17.67 12.50
C PRO A 139 -19.11 -18.45 11.29
N LYS A 140 -18.30 -17.77 10.47
CA LYS A 140 -17.54 -18.35 9.34
C LYS A 140 -16.25 -19.04 9.79
N GLY A 141 -15.72 -18.68 10.95
CA GLY A 141 -14.47 -19.19 11.50
C GLY A 141 -14.07 -18.48 12.79
N GLN A 142 -12.84 -18.71 13.25
CA GLN A 142 -12.27 -18.05 14.43
C GLN A 142 -10.86 -17.53 14.18
N ILE A 143 -10.48 -16.48 14.91
CA ILE A 143 -9.13 -15.88 14.92
C ILE A 143 -8.60 -15.92 16.35
N TYR A 144 -7.32 -16.27 16.50
CA TYR A 144 -6.60 -16.30 17.77
C TYR A 144 -5.49 -15.25 17.71
N VAL A 145 -5.69 -14.11 18.37
CA VAL A 145 -4.81 -12.93 18.29
C VAL A 145 -4.97 -12.09 19.56
N ASP A 146 -3.98 -11.27 19.91
CA ASP A 146 -4.02 -10.30 21.03
C ASP A 146 -4.44 -10.88 22.40
N GLY A 147 -4.16 -12.16 22.64
CA GLY A 147 -4.59 -12.87 23.85
C GLY A 147 -6.10 -13.11 23.93
N GLY A 148 -6.79 -13.19 22.80
CA GLY A 148 -8.22 -13.51 22.71
C GLY A 148 -8.56 -14.46 21.57
N THR A 149 -9.78 -14.99 21.62
CA THR A 149 -10.43 -15.66 20.51
C THR A 149 -11.52 -14.75 19.98
N TYR A 150 -11.62 -14.63 18.66
CA TYR A 150 -12.64 -13.84 17.97
C TYR A 150 -13.43 -14.73 17.02
N ASP A 151 -14.75 -14.72 17.13
CA ASP A 151 -15.63 -15.33 16.14
C ASP A 151 -15.75 -14.41 14.93
N VAL A 152 -15.56 -14.96 13.73
CA VAL A 152 -15.63 -14.22 12.46
C VAL A 152 -17.01 -14.34 11.85
N TYR A 153 -17.59 -13.24 11.40
CA TYR A 153 -18.88 -13.21 10.70
C TYR A 153 -18.82 -12.33 9.46
N GLU A 154 -19.70 -12.62 8.50
CA GLU A 154 -19.99 -11.79 7.35
C GLU A 154 -21.52 -11.66 7.22
N THR A 155 -22.02 -10.44 7.00
CA THR A 155 -23.43 -10.18 6.72
C THR A 155 -23.57 -9.26 5.51
N THR A 156 -24.76 -9.18 4.94
CA THR A 156 -25.09 -8.23 3.87
C THR A 156 -26.10 -7.22 4.38
N ARG A 157 -25.79 -5.93 4.26
CA ARG A 157 -26.74 -4.84 4.46
C ARG A 157 -27.28 -4.38 3.11
N VAL A 158 -28.56 -4.68 2.86
CA VAL A 158 -29.25 -4.30 1.61
C VAL A 158 -29.89 -2.92 1.77
N ASN A 159 -29.54 -2.00 0.86
CA ASN A 159 -30.07 -0.64 0.78
C ASN A 159 -30.06 0.09 2.14
N GLN A 160 -28.91 0.12 2.82
CA GLN A 160 -28.68 0.79 4.10
C GLN A 160 -27.76 2.01 3.92
N PRO A 161 -27.76 2.98 4.85
CA PRO A 161 -26.81 4.08 4.84
C PRO A 161 -25.36 3.59 4.94
N SER A 162 -24.46 4.23 4.20
CA SER A 162 -23.02 3.97 4.14
C SER A 162 -22.25 5.25 3.86
N ILE A 163 -20.91 5.18 3.85
CA ILE A 163 -20.04 6.26 3.34
C ILE A 163 -20.26 6.58 1.85
N GLN A 164 -20.97 5.73 1.09
CA GLN A 164 -21.35 5.94 -0.32
C GLN A 164 -22.89 6.11 -0.47
N GLY A 165 -23.57 6.60 0.57
CA GLY A 165 -25.02 6.81 0.58
C GLY A 165 -25.83 5.55 0.89
N ASN A 166 -27.11 5.52 0.51
CA ASN A 166 -27.94 4.31 0.66
C ASN A 166 -27.61 3.31 -0.45
N THR A 167 -26.98 2.19 -0.10
CA THR A 167 -26.58 1.15 -1.07
C THR A 167 -26.51 -0.23 -0.40
N THR A 168 -26.10 -1.26 -1.15
CA THR A 168 -25.91 -2.62 -0.63
C THR A 168 -24.43 -2.92 -0.44
N PHE A 169 -24.05 -3.36 0.76
CA PHE A 169 -22.65 -3.61 1.16
C PHE A 169 -22.53 -4.80 2.11
N GLN A 170 -21.31 -5.36 2.21
CA GLN A 170 -21.00 -6.39 3.21
C GLN A 170 -20.62 -5.75 4.54
N GLN A 171 -20.94 -6.41 5.65
CA GLN A 171 -20.33 -6.12 6.94
C GLN A 171 -19.41 -7.27 7.38
N TYR A 172 -18.18 -6.98 7.77
CA TYR A 172 -17.23 -7.97 8.29
C TYR A 172 -17.03 -7.78 9.79
N PHE A 173 -17.12 -8.86 10.56
CA PHE A 173 -16.95 -8.84 12.01
C PHE A 173 -15.87 -9.81 12.47
N SER A 174 -15.09 -9.36 13.46
CA SER A 174 -14.36 -10.20 14.41
C SER A 174 -14.89 -9.84 15.79
N VAL A 175 -15.58 -10.75 16.48
CA VAL A 175 -16.19 -10.45 17.79
C VAL A 175 -15.53 -11.32 18.85
N ARG A 176 -14.90 -10.70 19.85
CA ARG A 176 -14.22 -11.43 20.93
C ARG A 176 -15.21 -12.36 21.64
N THR A 177 -14.78 -13.56 22.03
CA THR A 177 -15.63 -14.54 22.74
C THR A 177 -16.00 -14.05 24.13
N GLU A 178 -15.09 -13.33 24.78
CA GLU A 178 -15.24 -12.70 26.08
C GLU A 178 -14.91 -11.20 26.00
N ARG A 179 -15.56 -10.38 26.82
CA ARG A 179 -15.40 -8.91 26.80
C ARG A 179 -14.01 -8.47 27.30
N ARG A 180 -13.39 -7.51 26.60
CA ARG A 180 -12.14 -6.80 26.99
C ARG A 180 -12.31 -5.29 26.75
N THR A 181 -11.74 -4.44 27.60
CA THR A 181 -11.85 -2.96 27.45
C THR A 181 -10.50 -2.24 27.41
N SER A 182 -9.38 -2.97 27.37
CA SER A 182 -8.03 -2.42 27.17
C SER A 182 -7.07 -3.49 26.62
N GLY A 183 -6.03 -3.05 25.92
CA GLY A 183 -5.01 -3.88 25.29
C GLY A 183 -4.71 -3.47 23.85
N THR A 184 -3.94 -4.27 23.12
CA THR A 184 -3.68 -4.07 21.68
C THR A 184 -4.75 -4.78 20.85
N ILE A 185 -5.20 -4.17 19.76
CA ILE A 185 -5.96 -4.79 18.66
C ILE A 185 -5.11 -4.69 17.39
N ASN A 186 -4.62 -5.82 16.88
CA ASN A 186 -3.87 -5.91 15.63
C ASN A 186 -4.81 -6.06 14.44
N VAL A 187 -5.30 -4.91 13.97
CA VAL A 187 -6.26 -4.78 12.86
C VAL A 187 -5.76 -5.49 11.60
N THR A 188 -4.46 -5.41 11.31
CA THR A 188 -3.86 -6.07 10.15
C THR A 188 -3.94 -7.60 10.19
N GLU A 189 -3.81 -8.25 11.35
CA GLU A 189 -4.01 -9.71 11.43
C GLU A 189 -5.48 -10.11 11.27
N HIS A 190 -6.43 -9.29 11.75
CA HIS A 190 -7.86 -9.51 11.46
C HIS A 190 -8.15 -9.41 9.95
N PHE A 191 -7.61 -8.39 9.27
CA PHE A 191 -7.77 -8.20 7.83
C PHE A 191 -7.18 -9.38 7.03
N LYS A 192 -5.95 -9.81 7.35
CA LYS A 192 -5.33 -11.01 6.76
C LYS A 192 -6.17 -12.26 6.97
N ALA A 193 -6.74 -12.44 8.15
CA ALA A 193 -7.56 -13.60 8.47
C ALA A 193 -8.92 -13.59 7.76
N TRP A 194 -9.56 -12.42 7.61
CA TRP A 194 -10.76 -12.26 6.79
C TRP A 194 -10.49 -12.62 5.32
N GLU A 195 -9.41 -12.12 4.72
CA GLU A 195 -9.04 -12.48 3.34
C GLU A 195 -8.78 -13.99 3.18
N ARG A 196 -8.11 -14.64 4.15
CA ARG A 196 -7.97 -16.12 4.20
C ARG A 196 -9.31 -16.86 4.30
N MET A 197 -10.38 -16.22 4.78
CA MET A 197 -11.75 -16.74 4.82
C MET A 197 -12.63 -16.26 3.64
N GLY A 198 -12.00 -15.77 2.56
CA GLY A 198 -12.67 -15.29 1.35
C GLY A 198 -13.37 -13.94 1.48
N MET A 199 -13.21 -13.25 2.62
CA MET A 199 -13.82 -11.95 2.90
C MET A 199 -12.87 -10.86 2.37
N ARG A 200 -12.97 -10.57 1.06
CA ARG A 200 -12.06 -9.67 0.33
C ARG A 200 -12.14 -8.24 0.86
N MET A 201 -11.03 -7.74 1.39
CA MET A 201 -10.91 -6.33 1.77
C MET A 201 -10.75 -5.43 0.54
N GLY A 202 -11.22 -4.19 0.65
CA GLY A 202 -10.97 -3.15 -0.33
C GLY A 202 -9.79 -2.25 0.05
N ASN A 203 -9.69 -1.10 -0.62
CA ASN A 203 -8.86 -0.02 -0.14
C ASN A 203 -9.43 0.53 1.17
N ILE A 204 -8.59 0.77 2.18
CA ILE A 204 -9.06 1.25 3.48
C ILE A 204 -9.50 2.71 3.32
N TYR A 205 -10.75 3.01 3.69
CA TYR A 205 -11.30 4.36 3.72
C TYR A 205 -11.13 4.99 5.10
N GLU A 206 -11.42 4.24 6.17
CA GLU A 206 -11.13 4.65 7.56
C GLU A 206 -10.89 3.45 8.46
N ALA A 207 -10.16 3.67 9.56
CA ALA A 207 -10.11 2.79 10.70
C ALA A 207 -10.02 3.63 11.99
N ALA A 208 -10.89 3.37 12.97
CA ALA A 208 -10.97 4.14 14.20
C ALA A 208 -11.43 3.29 15.38
N LEU A 209 -10.94 3.61 16.59
CA LEU A 209 -11.53 3.10 17.81
C LEU A 209 -12.85 3.82 18.06
N ASN A 210 -13.91 3.04 18.31
CA ASN A 210 -15.30 3.46 18.22
C ASN A 210 -16.13 2.93 19.40
N VAL A 211 -17.05 3.78 19.87
CA VAL A 211 -18.12 3.43 20.80
C VAL A 211 -19.45 3.64 20.06
N GLU A 212 -20.18 2.57 19.78
CA GLU A 212 -21.54 2.63 19.21
C GLU A 212 -22.58 2.43 20.33
N GLY A 213 -23.69 3.15 20.26
CA GLY A 213 -24.90 2.91 21.05
C GLY A 213 -26.11 2.70 20.15
N TYR A 214 -26.92 1.67 20.43
CA TYR A 214 -28.19 1.41 19.74
C TYR A 214 -29.34 1.25 20.74
N GLN A 215 -30.38 2.07 20.58
CA GLN A 215 -31.59 2.10 21.42
C GLN A 215 -31.29 2.02 22.93
N SER A 216 -30.33 2.83 23.39
CA SER A 216 -29.71 2.68 24.71
C SER A 216 -29.30 4.00 25.36
N SER A 217 -28.64 3.87 26.51
CA SER A 217 -27.92 4.94 27.20
C SER A 217 -26.55 4.42 27.66
N GLY A 218 -25.66 5.31 28.09
CA GLY A 218 -24.38 4.89 28.66
C GLY A 218 -23.34 6.00 28.65
N SER A 219 -22.15 5.66 29.11
CA SER A 219 -20.95 6.49 28.99
C SER A 219 -19.71 5.64 28.73
N ALA A 220 -18.70 6.25 28.14
CA ALA A 220 -17.40 5.65 27.92
C ALA A 220 -16.29 6.70 28.07
N ASN A 221 -15.19 6.34 28.73
CA ASN A 221 -13.98 7.15 28.82
C ASN A 221 -12.84 6.41 28.12
N VAL A 222 -12.54 6.75 26.87
CA VAL A 222 -11.40 6.20 26.11
C VAL A 222 -10.14 6.95 26.54
N TYR A 223 -9.58 6.54 27.69
CA TYR A 223 -8.39 7.15 28.28
C TYR A 223 -7.08 6.80 27.56
N LYS A 224 -7.08 5.80 26.68
CA LYS A 224 -5.95 5.42 25.83
C LYS A 224 -6.45 4.97 24.46
N ASN A 225 -5.85 5.48 23.40
CA ASN A 225 -6.17 5.13 22.01
C ASN A 225 -4.99 5.49 21.10
N ASN A 226 -3.98 4.62 21.08
CA ASN A 226 -2.76 4.80 20.30
C ASN A 226 -2.87 4.01 19.00
N MET A 227 -3.21 4.69 17.90
CA MET A 227 -3.18 4.11 16.56
C MET A 227 -1.75 4.12 16.03
N THR A 228 -1.21 2.95 15.70
CA THR A 228 0.07 2.78 15.01
C THR A 228 -0.19 2.41 13.54
N ILE A 229 0.56 3.04 12.63
CA ILE A 229 0.52 2.80 11.19
C ILE A 229 1.96 2.59 10.71
N GLY A 230 2.25 1.43 10.12
CA GLY A 230 3.60 0.99 9.78
C GLY A 230 4.26 0.12 10.85
N GLY A 231 5.33 -0.59 10.48
CA GLY A 231 5.98 -1.63 11.28
C GLY A 231 5.72 -3.04 10.75
N SER A 232 6.48 -4.02 11.25
CA SER A 232 6.34 -5.43 10.88
C SER A 232 5.43 -6.18 11.86
N SER A 233 4.48 -6.96 11.33
CA SER A 233 3.56 -7.77 12.13
C SER A 233 4.27 -9.02 12.69
N GLY A 234 4.62 -9.02 13.97
CA GLY A 234 5.17 -10.20 14.65
C GLY A 234 4.15 -11.34 14.71
N GLN A 235 4.48 -12.50 14.13
CA GLN A 235 3.59 -13.67 14.12
C GLN A 235 3.52 -14.34 15.50
N SER A 236 2.48 -14.06 16.27
CA SER A 236 2.07 -14.92 17.38
C SER A 236 1.22 -16.08 16.83
N GLY A 237 1.83 -17.27 16.73
CA GLY A 237 1.15 -18.51 16.34
C GLY A 237 1.24 -19.54 17.45
N ASN A 238 0.16 -19.75 18.20
CA ASN A 238 0.12 -20.73 19.28
C ASN A 238 -0.79 -21.92 18.91
N GLN A 239 -0.23 -23.13 18.82
CA GLN A 239 -0.97 -24.36 18.53
C GLN A 239 -1.42 -25.05 19.82
N GLY A 240 -2.68 -25.50 19.87
CA GLY A 240 -3.12 -26.51 20.81
C GLY A 240 -2.80 -27.92 20.29
N GLY A 241 -2.23 -28.80 21.14
CA GLY A 241 -2.11 -30.24 20.86
C GLY A 241 -3.46 -30.99 20.99
N ASN A 242 -3.52 -32.32 20.97
CA ASN A 242 -2.50 -33.39 20.97
C ASN A 242 -3.25 -34.73 20.64
N GLN A 243 -2.73 -35.85 20.12
CA GLN A 243 -1.41 -36.45 19.83
C GLN A 243 -1.49 -37.14 18.44
N GLY A 244 -0.49 -37.79 17.82
CA GLY A 244 0.93 -38.06 18.10
C GLY A 244 1.40 -39.31 17.31
N GLY A 245 2.65 -39.37 16.81
CA GLY A 245 3.03 -40.44 15.86
C GLY A 245 4.47 -40.50 15.29
N ASN A 246 5.48 -40.09 16.06
CA ASN A 246 6.93 -40.43 15.93
C ASN A 246 7.49 -41.06 14.61
N GLN A 247 8.21 -40.28 13.77
CA GLN A 247 9.64 -40.48 13.37
C GLN A 247 10.06 -39.82 12.02
N GLY A 248 11.16 -39.05 12.04
CA GLY A 248 12.13 -38.94 10.93
C GLY A 248 12.15 -37.67 10.05
N GLY A 249 13.35 -37.20 9.65
CA GLY A 249 13.55 -36.50 8.37
C GLY A 249 13.83 -34.99 8.34
N ASN A 250 14.71 -34.44 9.19
CA ASN A 250 15.16 -33.04 9.15
C ASN A 250 15.73 -32.57 7.79
N GLN A 251 15.17 -31.49 7.20
CA GLN A 251 15.93 -30.27 6.80
C GLN A 251 14.99 -29.13 6.38
N GLY A 252 15.04 -27.98 7.08
CA GLY A 252 14.25 -26.78 6.79
C GLY A 252 15.04 -25.71 6.03
N GLY A 253 14.39 -25.04 5.07
CA GLY A 253 14.96 -23.91 4.32
C GLY A 253 15.06 -22.60 5.12
N ASN A 254 15.81 -21.63 4.59
CA ASN A 254 16.07 -20.36 5.27
C ASN A 254 16.04 -19.17 4.27
N THR A 255 14.96 -18.39 4.29
CA THR A 255 14.78 -17.20 3.45
C THR A 255 15.30 -15.94 4.15
N GLY A 256 16.42 -15.39 3.68
CA GLY A 256 16.95 -14.10 4.15
C GLY A 256 16.33 -12.92 3.40
N SER A 257 15.96 -11.86 4.12
CA SER A 257 15.43 -10.62 3.54
C SER A 257 16.27 -9.43 4.00
N GLN A 258 16.96 -8.77 3.07
CA GLN A 258 17.71 -7.55 3.36
C GLN A 258 16.91 -6.30 2.99
N THR A 259 16.55 -5.51 4.00
CA THR A 259 16.34 -4.06 3.88
C THR A 259 17.18 -3.35 4.94
N SER A 260 17.57 -2.11 4.66
CA SER A 260 18.50 -1.33 5.50
C SER A 260 17.81 -0.10 6.07
N GLY A 261 18.05 0.20 7.35
CA GLY A 261 17.79 1.52 7.95
C GLY A 261 16.58 1.64 8.90
N ASN A 262 15.66 0.68 8.96
CA ASN A 262 14.49 0.76 9.84
C ASN A 262 14.76 0.18 11.24
N GLU A 263 14.36 0.92 12.28
CA GLU A 263 14.33 0.42 13.65
C GLU A 263 13.26 -0.67 13.78
N THR A 264 13.61 -1.82 14.36
CA THR A 264 12.67 -2.94 14.59
C THR A 264 12.24 -2.96 16.05
N ILE A 265 10.94 -3.04 16.33
CA ILE A 265 10.39 -3.15 17.68
C ILE A 265 9.61 -4.46 17.80
N VAL A 266 9.86 -5.22 18.86
CA VAL A 266 9.22 -6.52 19.13
C VAL A 266 8.72 -6.57 20.57
N GLN A 267 7.41 -6.78 20.72
CA GLN A 267 6.72 -6.86 22.01
C GLN A 267 7.09 -8.17 22.74
N CYS A 268 7.49 -8.12 24.01
CA CYS A 268 7.98 -9.29 24.73
C CYS A 268 6.89 -10.35 24.97
N GLU A 269 5.62 -9.96 25.07
CA GLU A 269 4.49 -10.89 25.18
C GLU A 269 4.24 -11.69 23.90
N SER A 270 4.70 -11.20 22.75
CA SER A 270 4.64 -11.89 21.45
C SER A 270 5.79 -12.88 21.20
N MET A 271 6.86 -12.80 22.01
CA MET A 271 8.02 -13.70 21.93
C MET A 271 7.76 -15.07 22.58
N THR A 272 8.52 -16.09 22.16
CA THR A 272 8.49 -17.45 22.71
C THR A 272 8.97 -17.44 24.15
N LYS A 273 8.16 -17.96 25.07
CA LYS A 273 8.47 -18.02 26.50
C LYS A 273 9.20 -19.31 26.85
N GLY A 274 10.13 -19.24 27.80
CA GLY A 274 10.81 -20.41 28.35
C GLY A 274 11.30 -20.13 29.76
N GLY A 275 11.59 -21.18 30.53
CA GLY A 275 11.82 -21.09 31.97
C GLY A 275 10.70 -21.76 32.74
N GLN A 276 10.55 -21.43 34.02
CA GLN A 276 9.60 -22.07 34.92
C GLN A 276 8.38 -21.20 35.24
N TYR A 277 8.54 -19.88 35.27
CA TYR A 277 7.49 -18.96 35.74
C TYR A 277 7.14 -17.84 34.75
N THR A 278 7.90 -17.66 33.66
CA THR A 278 7.68 -16.62 32.64
C THR A 278 6.21 -16.47 32.23
N GLY A 279 5.61 -15.33 32.56
CA GLY A 279 4.17 -15.07 32.39
C GLY A 279 3.88 -13.69 31.80
N ASN A 280 2.74 -13.55 31.11
CA ASN A 280 2.27 -12.25 30.63
C ASN A 280 1.84 -11.36 31.82
N ILE A 281 2.11 -10.06 31.71
CA ILE A 281 1.62 -9.02 32.63
C ILE A 281 0.85 -7.94 31.86
N ASN A 282 0.02 -7.19 32.58
CA ASN A 282 -0.74 -6.03 32.08
C ASN A 282 -0.55 -4.76 32.94
N ASN A 283 0.31 -4.83 33.95
CA ASN A 283 0.69 -3.73 34.84
C ASN A 283 2.15 -3.95 35.30
N PRO A 284 3.05 -2.95 35.23
CA PRO A 284 2.82 -1.55 34.87
C PRO A 284 2.66 -1.29 33.36
N PHE A 285 2.75 -2.32 32.52
CA PHE A 285 2.50 -2.29 31.08
C PHE A 285 2.00 -3.68 30.61
N GLY A 286 1.51 -3.76 29.36
CA GLY A 286 1.45 -5.04 28.65
C GLY A 286 2.87 -5.54 28.41
N GLY A 287 3.12 -6.83 28.63
CA GLY A 287 4.47 -7.40 28.49
C GLY A 287 4.62 -8.73 29.21
N VAL A 288 5.83 -9.02 29.68
CA VAL A 288 6.19 -10.28 30.37
C VAL A 288 6.93 -10.02 31.67
N ALA A 289 6.66 -10.84 32.69
CA ALA A 289 7.47 -10.93 33.90
C ALA A 289 8.36 -12.18 33.88
N LEU A 290 9.60 -12.02 34.34
CA LEU A 290 10.60 -13.06 34.55
C LEU A 290 10.90 -13.09 36.07
N TYR A 291 10.54 -14.19 36.74
CA TYR A 291 10.48 -14.29 38.21
C TYR A 291 11.65 -15.08 38.82
N GLY A 292 12.46 -15.75 37.99
CA GLY A 292 13.55 -16.58 38.49
C GLY A 292 14.58 -16.96 37.43
N ASN A 293 15.66 -17.57 37.86
CA ASN A 293 16.76 -17.95 36.97
C ASN A 293 16.31 -18.95 35.88
N ASN A 294 16.71 -18.65 34.64
CA ASN A 294 16.31 -19.29 33.38
C ASN A 294 14.91 -18.91 32.84
N ASP A 295 14.15 -18.06 33.52
CA ASP A 295 13.00 -17.39 32.90
C ASP A 295 13.47 -16.47 31.78
N LYS A 296 12.85 -16.61 30.60
CA LYS A 296 13.23 -15.90 29.38
C LYS A 296 12.13 -15.73 28.36
N VAL A 297 12.33 -14.76 27.48
CA VAL A 297 11.66 -14.69 26.18
C VAL A 297 12.68 -14.77 25.04
N SER A 298 12.28 -15.33 23.91
CA SER A 298 13.16 -15.44 22.73
C SER A 298 12.40 -15.36 21.40
N TYR A 299 13.09 -14.88 20.37
CA TYR A 299 12.62 -14.94 18.99
C TYR A 299 13.80 -14.94 18.00
N THR A 300 13.56 -15.32 16.75
CA THR A 300 14.58 -15.31 15.70
C THR A 300 14.49 -14.03 14.88
N GLN A 301 15.58 -13.27 14.82
CA GLN A 301 15.72 -12.06 14.04
C GLN A 301 16.66 -12.31 12.85
N TYR A 302 16.25 -11.89 11.64
CA TYR A 302 17.19 -11.76 10.53
C TYR A 302 17.99 -10.47 10.68
N PHE A 303 19.31 -10.57 10.70
CA PHE A 303 20.22 -9.44 10.78
C PHE A 303 20.94 -9.22 9.44
N ALA A 304 20.60 -8.12 8.76
CA ALA A 304 21.21 -7.72 7.50
C ALA A 304 22.67 -7.22 7.64
N SER A 305 23.05 -6.76 8.84
CA SER A 305 24.39 -6.32 9.23
C SER A 305 24.80 -6.94 10.58
N GLY A 306 26.10 -6.97 10.89
CA GLY A 306 26.64 -7.70 12.04
C GLY A 306 26.53 -7.01 13.42
N THR A 307 26.10 -5.75 13.46
CA THR A 307 26.16 -4.91 14.67
C THR A 307 24.94 -3.97 14.77
N HIS A 308 24.30 -3.93 15.94
CA HIS A 308 23.14 -3.06 16.23
C HIS A 308 23.17 -2.50 17.66
N ASP A 309 22.38 -1.45 17.90
CA ASP A 309 22.02 -0.98 19.24
C ASP A 309 20.74 -1.69 19.70
N PHE A 310 20.71 -2.20 20.93
CA PHE A 310 19.57 -2.92 21.51
C PHE A 310 19.02 -2.14 22.70
N THR A 311 17.77 -1.69 22.62
CA THR A 311 17.07 -0.97 23.70
C THR A 311 15.91 -1.80 24.22
N LEU A 312 15.94 -2.18 25.50
CA LEU A 312 14.85 -2.90 26.16
C LEU A 312 14.09 -1.94 27.07
N ARG A 313 12.76 -1.85 26.92
CA ARG A 313 11.89 -1.18 27.89
C ARG A 313 11.47 -2.18 28.98
N GLY A 314 11.62 -1.79 30.24
CA GLY A 314 11.33 -2.65 31.38
C GLY A 314 11.39 -1.94 32.73
N CYS A 315 11.17 -2.69 33.81
CA CYS A 315 11.36 -2.25 35.19
C CYS A 315 11.57 -3.45 36.12
N SER A 316 11.96 -3.19 37.37
CA SER A 316 11.85 -4.17 38.45
C SER A 316 10.39 -4.27 38.93
N ASN A 317 10.04 -5.30 39.71
CA ASN A 317 8.79 -5.32 40.47
C ASN A 317 8.83 -4.41 41.72
N ASN A 318 10.02 -4.00 42.18
CA ASN A 318 10.23 -3.21 43.40
C ASN A 318 11.48 -2.31 43.27
N ASP A 319 12.03 -1.81 44.38
CA ASP A 319 13.19 -0.89 44.38
C ASP A 319 14.56 -1.59 44.30
N ASN A 320 14.60 -2.93 44.31
CA ASN A 320 15.81 -3.70 44.05
C ASN A 320 16.12 -3.75 42.55
N MET A 321 17.42 -3.79 42.21
CA MET A 321 17.90 -3.76 40.83
C MET A 321 17.68 -5.08 40.10
N ALA A 322 16.66 -5.12 39.25
CA ALA A 322 16.43 -6.22 38.32
C ALA A 322 17.43 -6.22 37.15
N ARG A 323 17.73 -7.42 36.62
CA ARG A 323 18.71 -7.63 35.55
C ARG A 323 18.21 -8.64 34.51
N VAL A 324 18.42 -8.33 33.23
CA VAL A 324 18.06 -9.22 32.12
C VAL A 324 19.26 -9.31 31.16
N ASP A 325 19.80 -10.51 30.94
CA ASP A 325 20.86 -10.72 29.97
C ASP A 325 20.31 -10.76 28.54
N LEU A 326 20.96 -10.02 27.65
CA LEU A 326 20.82 -10.15 26.20
C LEU A 326 21.72 -11.29 25.73
N LYS A 327 21.14 -12.34 25.17
CA LYS A 327 21.88 -13.35 24.40
C LYS A 327 21.53 -13.29 22.93
N ILE A 328 22.51 -13.48 22.06
CA ILE A 328 22.30 -13.58 20.62
C ILE A 328 23.18 -14.71 20.08
N GLY A 329 22.56 -15.68 19.40
CA GLY A 329 23.23 -16.91 18.97
C GLY A 329 23.62 -17.83 20.14
N GLY A 330 23.01 -17.65 21.32
CA GLY A 330 23.34 -18.35 22.57
C GLY A 330 24.46 -17.70 23.40
N GLU A 331 25.22 -16.76 22.84
CA GLU A 331 26.25 -16.00 23.57
C GLU A 331 25.64 -14.80 24.30
N THR A 332 26.00 -14.58 25.58
CA THR A 332 25.67 -13.34 26.28
C THR A 332 26.42 -12.16 25.66
N LYS A 333 25.67 -11.15 25.20
CA LYS A 333 26.19 -9.94 24.56
C LYS A 333 26.16 -8.70 25.47
N GLY A 334 25.40 -8.75 26.56
CA GLY A 334 25.33 -7.70 27.59
C GLY A 334 24.15 -7.92 28.53
N THR A 335 23.91 -6.95 29.43
CA THR A 335 22.87 -7.02 30.46
C THR A 335 22.14 -5.69 30.54
N PHE A 336 20.80 -5.72 30.60
CA PHE A 336 19.93 -4.59 30.89
C PHE A 336 19.71 -4.47 32.40
N TYR A 337 19.65 -3.24 32.93
CA TYR A 337 19.56 -2.97 34.37
C TYR A 337 18.39 -2.04 34.72
N TYR A 338 17.53 -2.45 35.66
CA TYR A 338 16.37 -1.68 36.10
C TYR A 338 16.40 -1.48 37.62
N GLY A 339 16.83 -0.29 38.06
CA GLY A 339 17.01 0.06 39.47
C GLY A 339 15.76 0.50 40.23
N GLY A 340 14.56 0.06 39.80
CA GLY A 340 13.30 0.45 40.44
C GLY A 340 12.05 0.01 39.68
N SER A 341 10.89 0.27 40.28
CA SER A 341 9.56 -0.15 39.81
C SER A 341 8.94 0.70 38.70
N TYR A 342 9.65 1.75 38.23
CA TYR A 342 9.19 2.64 37.15
C TYR A 342 9.70 2.17 35.78
N PRO A 343 8.83 2.06 34.74
CA PRO A 343 9.25 1.70 33.38
C PRO A 343 10.28 2.65 32.78
N ALA A 344 11.41 2.10 32.35
CA ALA A 344 12.52 2.83 31.71
C ALA A 344 13.06 2.06 30.49
N GLU A 345 13.73 2.76 29.59
CA GLU A 345 14.53 2.14 28.52
C GLU A 345 16.00 2.02 28.93
N TYR A 346 16.63 0.89 28.60
CA TYR A 346 18.07 0.69 28.74
C TYR A 346 18.66 0.23 27.39
N THR A 347 19.68 0.93 26.90
CA THR A 347 20.33 0.62 25.61
C THR A 347 21.72 0.00 25.80
N ILE A 348 21.94 -1.17 25.19
CA ILE A 348 23.26 -1.77 24.98
C ILE A 348 23.68 -1.40 23.55
N LYS A 349 24.72 -0.58 23.40
CA LYS A 349 25.16 -0.05 22.09
C LYS A 349 26.21 -0.93 21.41
N ASN A 350 26.26 -0.87 20.08
CA ASN A 350 27.27 -1.50 19.23
C ASN A 350 27.47 -3.01 19.51
N VAL A 351 26.38 -3.73 19.76
CA VAL A 351 26.42 -5.18 20.02
C VAL A 351 26.76 -5.93 18.74
N ASN A 352 27.91 -6.59 18.71
CA ASN A 352 28.32 -7.46 17.59
C ASN A 352 27.77 -8.87 17.76
N HIS A 353 27.00 -9.32 16.77
CA HIS A 353 26.28 -10.60 16.77
C HIS A 353 26.33 -11.35 15.42
N GLY A 354 26.97 -10.79 14.39
CA GLY A 354 27.00 -11.39 13.05
C GLY A 354 25.68 -11.28 12.28
N THR A 355 25.70 -11.67 11.01
CA THR A 355 24.56 -11.55 10.08
C THR A 355 23.70 -12.82 10.04
N GLY A 356 22.59 -12.76 9.29
CA GLY A 356 21.68 -13.88 9.08
C GLY A 356 20.66 -14.04 10.21
N ASN A 357 19.97 -15.19 10.24
CA ASN A 357 19.03 -15.50 11.31
C ASN A 357 19.77 -15.85 12.60
N GLN A 358 19.57 -15.02 13.62
CA GLN A 358 20.09 -15.23 14.98
C GLN A 358 18.92 -15.31 15.97
N THR A 359 18.95 -16.27 16.88
CA THR A 359 18.03 -16.28 18.02
C THR A 359 18.48 -15.24 19.04
N ILE A 360 17.59 -14.31 19.37
CA ILE A 360 17.73 -13.39 20.50
C ILE A 360 17.04 -14.03 21.70
N GLU A 361 17.66 -13.96 22.87
CA GLU A 361 17.04 -14.29 24.15
C GLU A 361 17.20 -13.13 25.14
N LEU A 362 16.16 -12.86 25.90
CA LEU A 362 16.16 -11.96 27.06
C LEU A 362 15.91 -12.83 28.29
N VAL A 363 16.91 -13.03 29.14
CA VAL A 363 16.91 -14.08 30.17
C VAL A 363 17.40 -13.60 31.54
N VAL A 364 16.73 -14.03 32.61
CA VAL A 364 17.19 -13.82 33.99
C VAL A 364 18.20 -14.91 34.38
N THR A 365 19.37 -14.49 34.85
CA THR A 365 20.53 -15.36 35.16
C THR A 365 21.13 -15.11 36.55
N ALA A 366 20.67 -14.07 37.25
CA ALA A 366 21.23 -13.59 38.52
C ALA A 366 20.15 -13.27 39.59
N ASP A 367 18.94 -13.83 39.45
CA ASP A 367 17.90 -13.72 40.48
C ASP A 367 18.36 -14.40 41.80
N ASN A 368 17.89 -13.83 42.90
CA ASN A 368 18.10 -14.25 44.28
C ASN A 368 16.81 -14.21 45.14
N GLY A 369 15.63 -14.17 44.52
CA GLY A 369 14.33 -14.08 45.17
C GLY A 369 14.02 -12.71 45.79
N GLN A 370 14.61 -11.62 45.28
CA GLN A 370 14.40 -10.25 45.80
C GLN A 370 13.84 -9.26 44.76
N TRP A 371 13.75 -9.65 43.49
CA TRP A 371 13.24 -8.83 42.39
C TRP A 371 12.72 -9.73 41.26
N ASP A 372 11.67 -9.28 40.57
CA ASP A 372 11.26 -9.83 39.27
C ASP A 372 11.63 -8.81 38.19
N ALA A 373 11.92 -9.26 36.97
CA ALA A 373 12.13 -8.39 35.82
C ALA A 373 10.86 -8.31 34.96
N ASN A 374 10.24 -7.13 34.92
CA ASN A 374 9.12 -6.82 34.02
C ASN A 374 9.68 -6.22 32.73
N ILE A 375 9.31 -6.77 31.57
CA ILE A 375 9.80 -6.37 30.24
C ILE A 375 8.64 -6.12 29.27
N ASP A 376 8.74 -5.04 28.50
CA ASP A 376 7.71 -4.50 27.61
C ASP A 376 8.06 -4.82 26.15
N TYR A 377 8.94 -4.04 25.51
CA TYR A 377 9.44 -4.30 24.16
C TYR A 377 10.96 -4.25 24.06
N LEU A 378 11.50 -5.04 23.13
CA LEU A 378 12.86 -4.88 22.62
C LEU A 378 12.84 -4.08 21.32
N LYS A 379 13.67 -3.05 21.25
CA LYS A 379 13.93 -2.24 20.06
C LYS A 379 15.37 -2.50 19.56
N ILE A 380 15.52 -2.67 18.26
CA ILE A 380 16.79 -2.88 17.56
C ILE A 380 17.00 -1.70 16.61
N GLY A 381 18.04 -0.91 16.83
CA GLY A 381 18.44 0.22 16.00
C GLY A 381 19.73 -0.06 15.22
N GLY A 382 19.89 0.56 14.06
CA GLY A 382 21.14 0.49 13.30
C GLY A 382 22.32 1.07 14.10
N ALA A 383 23.49 0.43 14.02
CA ALA A 383 24.67 0.85 14.77
C ALA A 383 25.03 2.32 14.50
N GLY A 384 25.17 3.11 15.57
CA GLY A 384 25.47 4.53 15.49
C GLY A 384 26.88 4.77 14.92
N VAL A 385 26.96 5.30 13.69
CA VAL A 385 28.21 5.81 13.13
C VAL A 385 28.77 6.88 14.08
N GLY A 386 30.00 6.68 14.56
CA GLY A 386 30.58 7.42 15.68
C GLY A 386 30.76 8.92 15.43
N GLY A 387 29.72 9.70 15.69
CA GLY A 387 29.80 11.16 15.80
C GLY A 387 30.48 11.60 17.09
N ASN A 388 31.54 12.41 16.97
CA ASN A 388 32.38 12.81 18.09
C ASN A 388 31.76 13.97 18.90
N GLU A 389 31.03 13.67 19.97
CA GLU A 389 30.63 14.69 20.97
C GLU A 389 31.80 15.04 21.91
N SER A 390 32.56 16.06 21.53
CA SER A 390 33.69 16.54 22.34
C SER A 390 33.23 17.40 23.52
N SER A 391 33.29 16.88 24.76
CA SER A 391 33.25 17.71 25.97
C SER A 391 34.11 17.18 27.14
N GLY A 392 35.36 17.65 27.21
CA GLY A 392 36.15 17.78 28.45
C GLY A 392 36.70 16.51 29.12
N GLY A 393 37.91 16.06 28.74
CA GLY A 393 38.65 14.98 29.42
C GLY A 393 40.16 15.03 29.16
N ASN A 394 40.90 15.68 30.04
CA ASN A 394 42.34 16.02 29.93
C ASN A 394 43.31 14.80 29.89
N GLN A 395 44.52 15.02 29.36
CA GLN A 395 45.72 14.13 29.30
C GLN A 395 45.69 12.98 28.27
N GLY A 396 46.80 12.62 27.58
CA GLY A 396 48.10 13.31 27.46
C GLY A 396 49.24 12.44 26.89
N GLY A 397 49.90 12.90 25.80
CA GLY A 397 51.09 12.27 25.19
C GLY A 397 50.81 11.01 24.33
N ASN A 398 51.75 10.49 23.52
CA ASN A 398 53.00 11.07 22.97
C ASN A 398 53.44 10.28 21.69
N GLU A 399 54.40 10.81 20.91
CA GLU A 399 55.28 10.15 19.90
C GLU A 399 54.78 8.87 19.17
N GLY A 400 54.61 8.89 17.84
CA GLY A 400 55.69 8.52 16.89
C GLY A 400 55.41 7.13 16.26
N ASN A 401 56.09 6.62 15.21
CA ASN A 401 57.05 7.16 14.25
C ASN A 401 56.99 6.30 12.94
N GLN A 402 57.80 6.62 11.92
CA GLN A 402 58.18 5.84 10.70
C GLN A 402 57.93 4.31 10.73
N GLY A 403 57.63 3.61 9.64
CA GLY A 403 57.79 3.91 8.19
C GLY A 403 58.44 2.72 7.47
N GLY A 404 58.31 2.58 6.14
CA GLY A 404 58.89 1.46 5.38
C GLY A 404 58.53 1.48 3.89
N ASN A 405 59.42 0.99 3.01
CA ASN A 405 59.33 1.14 1.55
C ASN A 405 59.83 -0.11 0.79
N ALA A 406 59.45 -0.24 -0.49
CA ALA A 406 59.86 -1.21 -1.51
C ALA A 406 59.41 -2.69 -1.31
N GLY A 407 59.23 -3.48 -2.38
CA GLY A 407 59.23 -3.15 -3.82
C GLY A 407 59.37 -4.37 -4.76
N ASN A 408 59.54 -4.08 -6.07
CA ASN A 408 60.03 -4.95 -7.16
C ASN A 408 59.08 -5.95 -7.91
N GLU A 409 58.57 -5.48 -9.06
CA GLU A 409 58.63 -6.03 -10.45
C GLU A 409 58.88 -7.55 -10.77
N GLY A 410 58.25 -8.04 -11.87
CA GLY A 410 58.93 -9.00 -12.78
C GLY A 410 58.11 -9.93 -13.73
N GLY A 411 57.98 -9.58 -15.03
CA GLY A 411 57.75 -10.50 -16.19
C GLY A 411 56.30 -10.93 -16.53
N ASN A 412 55.79 -10.88 -17.78
CA ASN A 412 56.10 -11.57 -19.08
C ASN A 412 55.64 -13.06 -19.17
N GLN A 413 55.10 -13.60 -20.28
CA GLN A 413 54.87 -13.08 -21.65
C GLN A 413 53.71 -13.82 -22.40
N ALA A 414 53.39 -13.38 -23.63
CA ALA A 414 52.22 -13.70 -24.46
C ALA A 414 52.08 -15.13 -25.09
N GLY A 415 50.88 -15.41 -25.64
CA GLY A 415 50.56 -16.51 -26.58
C GLY A 415 49.27 -16.23 -27.36
N ASN A 416 49.14 -16.69 -28.63
CA ASN A 416 48.03 -16.37 -29.55
C ASN A 416 47.78 -17.54 -30.55
N THR A 417 46.74 -17.43 -31.41
CA THR A 417 46.20 -18.35 -32.45
C THR A 417 45.19 -19.41 -31.97
N GLY A 418 44.16 -19.81 -32.76
CA GLY A 418 43.67 -19.16 -34.00
C GLY A 418 42.66 -19.95 -34.89
N ASN A 419 41.37 -19.56 -34.82
CA ASN A 419 40.32 -19.58 -35.87
C ASN A 419 39.80 -20.92 -36.51
N GLN A 420 38.54 -20.84 -37.00
CA GLN A 420 37.73 -21.80 -37.78
C GLN A 420 37.30 -23.11 -37.07
N GLY A 421 36.06 -23.60 -37.24
CA GLY A 421 34.87 -23.02 -37.90
C GLY A 421 33.75 -24.05 -38.11
N GLY A 422 32.52 -23.74 -37.71
CA GLY A 422 31.33 -24.61 -37.84
C GLY A 422 30.06 -23.88 -37.37
N ASN A 423 28.90 -24.19 -37.94
CA ASN A 423 27.70 -23.33 -37.86
C ASN A 423 26.44 -24.11 -37.50
N GLU A 424 25.71 -23.66 -36.47
CA GLU A 424 24.24 -23.65 -36.36
C GLU A 424 23.78 -22.97 -35.05
N GLY A 425 22.58 -22.37 -35.02
CA GLY A 425 21.89 -22.00 -33.77
C GLY A 425 22.11 -20.59 -33.16
N ASN A 426 22.13 -19.50 -33.96
CA ASN A 426 22.14 -18.13 -33.40
C ASN A 426 20.73 -17.67 -32.95
N ALA A 427 20.62 -17.14 -31.72
CA ALA A 427 19.41 -16.48 -31.19
C ALA A 427 19.72 -15.23 -30.32
N GLY A 428 20.84 -14.53 -30.56
CA GLY A 428 21.20 -13.32 -29.80
C GLY A 428 20.36 -12.08 -30.18
N GLY A 429 19.23 -11.87 -29.50
CA GLY A 429 18.31 -10.76 -29.77
C GLY A 429 18.70 -9.44 -29.08
N GLN A 430 19.07 -8.42 -29.87
CA GLN A 430 19.20 -7.04 -29.36
C GLN A 430 17.82 -6.43 -29.06
N ALA A 431 17.56 -6.04 -27.82
CA ALA A 431 16.38 -5.24 -27.47
C ALA A 431 16.59 -3.77 -27.85
N GLN A 432 15.94 -3.31 -28.92
CA GLN A 432 15.74 -1.88 -29.21
C GLN A 432 14.24 -1.57 -29.27
N SER A 433 13.73 -0.91 -28.21
CA SER A 433 12.41 -0.24 -28.16
C SER A 433 11.27 -0.95 -28.88
N GLY A 434 11.03 -2.21 -28.54
CA GLY A 434 9.92 -3.02 -29.01
C GLY A 434 9.54 -4.08 -27.98
N ASP A 435 8.29 -4.49 -27.99
CA ASP A 435 7.73 -5.50 -27.07
C ASP A 435 8.31 -6.89 -27.40
N ASN A 436 9.43 -7.23 -26.76
CA ASN A 436 10.09 -8.52 -26.95
C ASN A 436 9.30 -9.62 -26.22
N ILE A 437 8.39 -10.27 -26.96
CA ILE A 437 7.73 -11.52 -26.56
C ILE A 437 8.61 -12.71 -26.97
N VAL A 438 8.89 -13.61 -26.02
CA VAL A 438 9.65 -14.85 -26.18
C VAL A 438 8.79 -16.02 -25.71
N GLN A 439 8.51 -16.95 -26.60
CA GLN A 439 7.72 -18.15 -26.29
C GLN A 439 8.54 -19.12 -25.43
N CYS A 440 8.00 -19.64 -24.33
CA CYS A 440 8.79 -20.42 -23.36
C CYS A 440 9.27 -21.76 -23.94
N GLU A 441 8.55 -22.34 -24.89
CA GLU A 441 8.96 -23.55 -25.61
C GLU A 441 10.13 -23.32 -26.57
N SER A 442 10.43 -22.07 -26.93
CA SER A 442 11.65 -21.69 -27.68
C SER A 442 12.90 -21.56 -26.80
N MET A 443 12.75 -21.39 -25.48
CA MET A 443 13.85 -21.22 -24.53
C MET A 443 14.60 -22.54 -24.24
N SER A 444 15.84 -22.44 -23.74
CA SER A 444 16.62 -23.60 -23.28
C SER A 444 16.02 -24.17 -22.00
N LYS A 445 15.92 -25.50 -21.88
CA LYS A 445 15.24 -26.19 -20.77
C LYS A 445 16.24 -26.94 -19.90
N ALA A 446 16.08 -26.85 -18.59
CA ALA A 446 16.90 -27.59 -17.64
C ALA A 446 16.06 -27.95 -16.40
N GLY A 447 16.03 -29.22 -16.03
CA GLY A 447 15.16 -29.75 -14.99
C GLY A 447 15.16 -31.27 -15.03
N GLN A 448 14.47 -31.91 -14.08
CA GLN A 448 14.23 -33.35 -14.14
C GLN A 448 12.95 -33.67 -14.94
N TYR A 449 12.00 -32.72 -14.97
CA TYR A 449 10.67 -32.93 -15.57
C TYR A 449 10.28 -31.86 -16.60
N THR A 450 11.06 -30.79 -16.77
CA THR A 450 10.78 -29.70 -17.72
C THR A 450 10.55 -30.22 -19.15
N GLY A 451 9.37 -29.94 -19.70
CA GLY A 451 8.98 -30.42 -21.03
C GLY A 451 7.91 -29.56 -21.72
N ASN A 452 7.80 -29.67 -23.03
CA ASN A 452 6.76 -28.96 -23.80
C ASN A 452 5.37 -29.51 -23.50
N ILE A 453 4.38 -28.62 -23.49
CA ILE A 453 2.95 -28.91 -23.44
C ILE A 453 2.24 -28.26 -24.64
N ASN A 454 1.03 -28.74 -24.92
CA ASN A 454 0.11 -28.19 -25.93
C ASN A 454 -1.34 -28.05 -25.39
N ASN A 455 -1.49 -28.09 -24.07
CA ASN A 455 -2.75 -27.93 -23.34
C ASN A 455 -2.41 -27.50 -21.90
N PRO A 456 -2.96 -26.39 -21.36
CA PRO A 456 -4.03 -25.56 -21.92
C PRO A 456 -3.60 -24.61 -23.07
N PHE A 457 -2.31 -24.59 -23.40
CA PHE A 457 -1.71 -23.87 -24.54
C PHE A 457 -0.43 -24.59 -25.00
N ASP A 458 0.10 -24.21 -26.15
CA ASP A 458 1.49 -24.51 -26.52
C ASP A 458 2.44 -23.75 -25.58
N GLY A 459 3.43 -24.43 -24.99
CA GLY A 459 4.30 -23.84 -23.98
C GLY A 459 5.15 -24.89 -23.25
N VAL A 460 5.53 -24.62 -22.00
CA VAL A 460 6.37 -25.50 -21.16
C VAL A 460 5.73 -25.75 -19.80
N ALA A 461 5.87 -26.97 -19.29
CA ALA A 461 5.54 -27.31 -17.91
C ALA A 461 6.81 -27.44 -17.05
N LEU A 462 6.73 -26.93 -15.82
CA LEU A 462 7.71 -27.05 -14.76
C LEU A 462 7.03 -27.81 -13.61
N TYR A 463 7.43 -29.07 -13.36
CA TYR A 463 6.73 -30.01 -12.46
C TYR A 463 7.45 -30.18 -11.11
N GLY A 464 8.44 -29.35 -10.79
CA GLY A 464 9.11 -29.45 -9.50
C GLY A 464 10.41 -28.66 -9.37
N ASN A 465 11.02 -28.77 -8.19
CA ASN A 465 12.18 -27.99 -7.79
C ASN A 465 13.38 -28.10 -8.75
N ASN A 466 13.85 -26.94 -9.22
CA ASN A 466 14.93 -26.69 -10.19
C ASN A 466 14.56 -26.88 -11.68
N ASP A 467 13.32 -27.26 -12.01
CA ASP A 467 12.80 -27.17 -13.39
C ASP A 467 12.76 -25.70 -13.84
N ARG A 468 13.29 -25.40 -15.02
CA ARG A 468 13.36 -24.05 -15.58
C ARG A 468 13.51 -23.97 -17.09
N VAL A 469 13.12 -22.81 -17.61
CA VAL A 469 13.51 -22.32 -18.94
C VAL A 469 14.47 -21.13 -18.83
N SER A 470 15.35 -20.95 -19.81
CA SER A 470 16.31 -19.84 -19.85
C SER A 470 16.76 -19.42 -21.25
N TYR A 471 17.20 -18.17 -21.38
CA TYR A 471 17.84 -17.64 -22.59
C TYR A 471 18.74 -16.43 -22.29
N SER A 472 19.64 -16.07 -23.21
CA SER A 472 20.43 -14.83 -23.13
C SER A 472 19.64 -13.63 -23.66
N GLN A 473 19.50 -12.58 -22.85
CA GLN A 473 18.94 -11.29 -23.25
C GLN A 473 20.00 -10.19 -23.11
N TYR A 474 20.20 -9.39 -24.17
CA TYR A 474 20.95 -8.14 -24.05
C TYR A 474 20.04 -7.03 -23.52
N PHE A 475 20.43 -6.40 -22.40
CA PHE A 475 19.74 -5.29 -21.78
C PHE A 475 20.52 -3.98 -21.92
N ALA A 476 19.92 -2.99 -22.61
CA ALA A 476 20.51 -1.66 -22.76
C ALA A 476 20.44 -0.81 -21.47
N TYR A 477 19.44 -1.07 -20.62
CA TYR A 477 19.16 -0.32 -19.40
C TYR A 477 18.98 -1.28 -18.21
N GLY A 478 19.25 -0.81 -16.99
CA GLY A 478 19.25 -1.65 -15.77
C GLY A 478 17.88 -1.88 -15.13
N THR A 479 16.79 -1.44 -15.76
CA THR A 479 15.43 -1.54 -15.23
C THR A 479 14.44 -1.83 -16.35
N HIS A 480 13.58 -2.84 -16.17
CA HIS A 480 12.49 -3.19 -17.11
C HIS A 480 11.25 -3.68 -16.32
N ASP A 481 10.09 -3.66 -16.98
CA ASP A 481 8.90 -4.42 -16.57
C ASP A 481 8.97 -5.80 -17.24
N PHE A 482 8.54 -6.85 -16.52
CA PHE A 482 8.57 -8.23 -17.01
C PHE A 482 7.21 -8.91 -16.83
N THR A 483 6.61 -9.34 -17.93
CA THR A 483 5.28 -9.99 -17.94
C THR A 483 5.41 -11.47 -18.33
N LEU A 484 4.76 -12.36 -17.58
CA LEU A 484 4.67 -13.79 -17.90
C LEU A 484 3.20 -14.20 -18.04
N ARG A 485 2.86 -14.92 -19.12
CA ARG A 485 1.58 -15.63 -19.28
C ARG A 485 1.75 -17.08 -18.84
N ALA A 486 0.92 -17.51 -17.88
CA ALA A 486 1.01 -18.86 -17.29
C ALA A 486 -0.27 -19.25 -16.53
N CYS A 487 -0.32 -20.48 -16.03
CA CYS A 487 -1.33 -20.99 -15.11
C CYS A 487 -0.75 -22.07 -14.19
N SER A 488 -1.51 -22.47 -13.17
CA SER A 488 -1.26 -23.68 -12.38
C SER A 488 -2.01 -24.86 -13.02
N ASN A 489 -1.57 -26.10 -12.83
CA ASN A 489 -2.36 -27.26 -13.24
C ASN A 489 -3.70 -27.41 -12.47
N ASN A 490 -3.83 -26.77 -11.31
CA ASN A 490 -5.00 -26.82 -10.43
C ASN A 490 -5.15 -25.54 -9.58
N ASP A 491 -6.09 -25.50 -8.64
CA ASP A 491 -6.40 -24.29 -7.84
C ASP A 491 -5.31 -23.89 -6.81
N ASN A 492 -4.32 -24.76 -6.56
CA ASN A 492 -3.15 -24.44 -5.76
C ASN A 492 -2.22 -23.43 -6.47
N MET A 493 -1.52 -22.62 -5.68
CA MET A 493 -0.76 -21.46 -6.17
C MET A 493 0.63 -21.84 -6.70
N ALA A 494 0.73 -22.04 -8.01
CA ALA A 494 1.99 -22.23 -8.72
C ALA A 494 2.88 -20.99 -8.66
N ARG A 495 4.20 -21.23 -8.57
CA ARG A 495 5.22 -20.18 -8.38
C ARG A 495 6.36 -20.33 -9.37
N VAL A 496 6.70 -19.25 -10.06
CA VAL A 496 7.81 -19.22 -11.01
C VAL A 496 8.69 -18.01 -10.68
N ASP A 497 9.91 -18.25 -10.22
CA ASP A 497 10.88 -17.17 -9.97
C ASP A 497 11.46 -16.65 -11.28
N LEU A 498 11.46 -15.32 -11.43
CA LEU A 498 12.26 -14.62 -12.42
C LEU A 498 13.68 -14.48 -11.89
N LYS A 499 14.67 -15.02 -12.60
CA LYS A 499 16.09 -14.72 -12.36
C LYS A 499 16.68 -13.96 -13.54
N ILE A 500 17.55 -13.00 -13.24
CA ILE A 500 18.33 -12.26 -14.25
C ILE A 500 19.76 -12.13 -13.73
N GLY A 501 20.73 -12.66 -14.48
CA GLY A 501 22.12 -12.74 -14.05
C GLY A 501 22.37 -13.73 -12.90
N GLY A 502 21.45 -14.69 -12.69
CA GLY A 502 21.48 -15.66 -11.59
C GLY A 502 20.84 -15.20 -10.27
N GLU A 503 20.55 -13.91 -10.12
CA GLU A 503 19.82 -13.36 -8.97
C GLU A 503 18.30 -13.47 -9.18
N THR A 504 17.54 -13.94 -8.17
CA THR A 504 16.07 -13.82 -8.18
C THR A 504 15.67 -12.35 -8.10
N LYS A 505 14.88 -11.91 -9.08
CA LYS A 505 14.39 -10.53 -9.25
C LYS A 505 12.92 -10.35 -8.87
N GLY A 506 12.18 -11.45 -8.78
CA GLY A 506 10.79 -11.50 -8.33
C GLY A 506 10.19 -12.88 -8.61
N THR A 507 8.92 -13.06 -8.26
CA THR A 507 8.20 -14.33 -8.41
C THR A 507 6.84 -14.06 -9.03
N PHE A 508 6.49 -14.83 -10.05
CA PHE A 508 5.15 -14.87 -10.64
C PHE A 508 4.29 -15.91 -9.91
N TYR A 509 3.00 -15.61 -9.76
CA TYR A 509 2.05 -16.42 -8.96
C TYR A 509 0.77 -16.69 -9.76
N TYR A 510 0.38 -17.96 -9.89
CA TYR A 510 -0.82 -18.37 -10.63
C TYR A 510 -1.61 -19.42 -9.86
N GLY A 511 -2.92 -19.21 -9.70
CA GLY A 511 -3.84 -20.19 -9.13
C GLY A 511 -4.94 -20.53 -10.14
N GLY A 512 -5.23 -21.81 -10.30
CA GLY A 512 -6.23 -22.33 -11.24
C GLY A 512 -5.68 -22.62 -12.65
N PRO A 513 -6.39 -23.46 -13.42
CA PRO A 513 -6.00 -23.91 -14.77
C PRO A 513 -6.27 -22.89 -15.89
N TYR A 514 -6.57 -21.64 -15.56
CA TYR A 514 -6.90 -20.59 -16.53
C TYR A 514 -5.69 -19.69 -16.77
N PRO A 515 -5.19 -19.57 -18.03
CA PRO A 515 -4.02 -18.76 -18.34
C PRO A 515 -4.25 -17.27 -18.05
N ALA A 516 -3.35 -16.67 -17.26
CA ALA A 516 -3.35 -15.27 -16.92
C ALA A 516 -1.98 -14.64 -17.16
N GLU A 517 -1.95 -13.32 -17.35
CA GLU A 517 -0.73 -12.52 -17.43
C GLU A 517 -0.46 -11.82 -16.08
N TYR A 518 0.79 -11.82 -15.65
CA TYR A 518 1.24 -11.09 -14.46
C TYR A 518 2.52 -10.31 -14.77
N THR A 519 2.55 -9.02 -14.41
CA THR A 519 3.70 -8.14 -14.64
C THR A 519 4.42 -7.80 -13.34
N ILE A 520 5.71 -8.12 -13.25
CA ILE A 520 6.61 -7.60 -12.21
C ILE A 520 7.21 -6.30 -12.74
N LYS A 521 6.89 -5.16 -12.08
CA LYS A 521 7.24 -3.82 -12.57
C LYS A 521 8.53 -3.27 -11.95
N ASN A 522 9.23 -2.40 -12.70
CA ASN A 522 10.45 -1.69 -12.29
C ASN A 522 11.55 -2.61 -11.72
N VAL A 523 11.74 -3.77 -12.32
CA VAL A 523 12.72 -4.77 -11.89
C VAL A 523 14.13 -4.31 -12.23
N ASN A 524 14.99 -4.21 -11.21
CA ASN A 524 16.37 -3.79 -11.37
C ASN A 524 17.34 -4.98 -11.59
N HIS A 525 18.13 -4.92 -12.65
CA HIS A 525 19.05 -5.97 -13.10
C HIS A 525 20.31 -5.38 -13.77
N GLY A 526 21.28 -6.25 -14.10
CA GLY A 526 22.48 -5.83 -14.83
C GLY A 526 22.18 -5.40 -16.27
N THR A 527 22.99 -4.49 -16.81
CA THR A 527 23.05 -4.17 -18.24
C THR A 527 23.97 -5.14 -18.99
N GLY A 528 23.99 -5.06 -20.32
CA GLY A 528 24.74 -5.98 -21.17
C GLY A 528 24.00 -7.30 -21.38
N GLU A 529 24.71 -8.34 -21.79
CA GLU A 529 24.13 -9.69 -21.90
C GLU A 529 23.94 -10.30 -20.52
N GLN A 530 22.71 -10.77 -20.25
CA GLN A 530 22.31 -11.41 -19.00
C GLN A 530 21.53 -12.69 -19.34
N THR A 531 21.76 -13.77 -18.60
CA THR A 531 20.85 -14.92 -18.64
C THR A 531 19.57 -14.56 -17.90
N VAL A 532 18.43 -14.71 -18.58
CA VAL A 532 17.09 -14.70 -17.98
C VAL A 532 16.70 -16.16 -17.74
N GLU A 533 16.21 -16.48 -16.54
CA GLU A 533 15.65 -17.80 -16.21
C GLU A 533 14.24 -17.63 -15.59
N LEU A 534 13.33 -18.54 -15.93
CA LEU A 534 12.04 -18.74 -15.25
C LEU A 534 12.08 -20.12 -14.59
N VAL A 535 12.08 -20.18 -13.25
CA VAL A 535 12.46 -21.38 -12.49
C VAL A 535 11.53 -21.66 -11.31
N VAL A 536 11.16 -22.93 -11.13
CA VAL A 536 10.50 -23.40 -9.90
C VAL A 536 11.57 -23.65 -8.83
N THR A 537 11.57 -22.85 -7.76
CA THR A 537 12.58 -22.90 -6.68
C THR A 537 12.07 -23.49 -5.37
N ALA A 538 10.76 -23.53 -5.18
CA ALA A 538 10.09 -24.01 -3.97
C ALA A 538 8.70 -24.58 -4.30
N ASP A 539 8.69 -25.73 -4.96
CA ASP A 539 7.53 -26.61 -5.12
C ASP A 539 7.34 -27.53 -3.91
N ASP A 540 6.08 -27.83 -3.58
CA ASP A 540 5.61 -28.68 -2.48
C ASP A 540 4.89 -29.96 -2.96
N GLY A 541 4.87 -30.22 -4.27
CA GLY A 541 4.24 -31.35 -4.92
C GLY A 541 2.72 -31.25 -5.02
N GLN A 542 2.12 -30.08 -4.80
CA GLN A 542 0.66 -29.86 -4.89
C GLN A 542 0.22 -29.12 -6.16
N TRP A 543 1.16 -28.67 -7.00
CA TRP A 543 0.90 -27.91 -8.22
C TRP A 543 2.01 -28.11 -9.27
N ASP A 544 1.66 -27.96 -10.54
CA ASP A 544 2.62 -27.81 -11.65
C ASP A 544 2.46 -26.41 -12.24
N ALA A 545 3.56 -25.77 -12.64
CA ALA A 545 3.50 -24.48 -13.34
C ALA A 545 3.52 -24.70 -14.86
N TYR A 546 2.50 -24.21 -15.56
CA TYR A 546 2.43 -24.20 -17.01
C TYR A 546 2.68 -22.78 -17.50
N ILE A 547 3.73 -22.57 -18.30
CA ILE A 547 4.18 -21.27 -18.81
C ILE A 547 4.08 -21.20 -20.34
N ASP A 548 3.52 -20.09 -20.84
CA ASP A 548 3.26 -19.83 -22.26
C ASP A 548 4.34 -18.90 -22.82
N TYR A 549 4.21 -17.59 -22.60
CA TYR A 549 5.11 -16.59 -23.15
C TYR A 549 5.62 -15.61 -22.10
N PHE A 550 6.83 -15.13 -22.31
CA PHE A 550 7.50 -14.12 -21.49
C PHE A 550 7.71 -12.84 -22.29
N LYS A 551 7.50 -11.67 -21.68
CA LYS A 551 7.59 -10.36 -22.33
C LYS A 551 8.46 -9.41 -21.51
N ILE A 552 9.29 -8.63 -22.20
CA ILE A 552 10.13 -7.57 -21.61
C ILE A 552 9.67 -6.21 -22.11
N GLU A 553 9.46 -5.28 -21.18
CA GLU A 553 8.87 -3.95 -21.40
C GLU A 553 9.78 -2.86 -20.80
N GLY A 554 9.99 -1.74 -21.51
CA GLY A 554 11.00 -0.74 -21.16
C GLY A 554 10.61 0.18 -20.00
N ALA A 555 11.46 0.32 -18.98
CA ALA A 555 11.19 1.21 -17.84
C ALA A 555 11.40 2.71 -18.17
N GLY A 556 10.64 3.57 -17.47
CA GLY A 556 10.78 5.02 -17.55
C GLY A 556 12.03 5.55 -16.84
N ALA A 557 12.70 6.56 -17.42
CA ALA A 557 13.94 7.09 -16.89
C ALA A 557 13.74 8.02 -15.67
N GLY A 558 14.28 7.62 -14.52
CA GLY A 558 14.43 8.49 -13.35
C GLY A 558 15.72 9.31 -13.41
N GLY A 559 15.63 10.64 -13.24
CA GLY A 559 16.78 11.55 -13.30
C GLY A 559 17.14 12.15 -11.93
N ASN A 560 18.34 11.84 -11.42
CA ASN A 560 18.89 12.50 -10.23
C ASN A 560 19.24 13.97 -10.51
N ASN A 561 19.04 14.83 -9.51
CA ASN A 561 19.30 16.27 -9.63
C ASN A 561 20.42 16.71 -8.67
N ALA A 562 21.61 16.94 -9.20
CA ALA A 562 22.77 17.52 -8.51
C ALA A 562 23.48 18.47 -9.48
N GLY A 563 23.56 19.75 -9.13
CA GLY A 563 23.96 20.81 -10.05
C GLY A 563 25.36 21.37 -9.82
N SER A 564 25.91 22.01 -10.85
CA SER A 564 27.01 22.98 -10.77
C SER A 564 26.85 24.06 -11.84
N ASN A 565 27.48 25.21 -11.66
CA ASN A 565 27.22 26.44 -12.40
C ASN A 565 28.34 26.78 -13.43
N GLU A 566 28.05 27.78 -14.28
CA GLU A 566 28.95 28.64 -15.08
C GLU A 566 28.90 28.53 -16.61
N SER A 567 29.62 29.44 -17.29
CA SER A 567 29.03 30.26 -18.37
C SER A 567 29.89 30.41 -19.63
N ALA A 568 29.19 30.52 -20.78
CA ALA A 568 29.57 31.16 -22.04
C ALA A 568 30.85 30.71 -22.81
N GLY A 569 30.64 30.32 -24.07
CA GLY A 569 31.71 30.19 -25.08
C GLY A 569 31.18 29.75 -26.45
N ASN A 570 31.06 30.67 -27.41
CA ASN A 570 30.53 30.38 -28.75
C ASN A 570 31.66 30.20 -29.78
N THR A 571 31.64 29.11 -30.57
CA THR A 571 31.82 29.02 -32.04
C THR A 571 32.32 27.62 -32.46
N GLY A 572 32.16 27.25 -33.75
CA GLY A 572 33.09 26.29 -34.39
C GLY A 572 32.57 24.91 -34.84
N ASN A 573 31.40 24.85 -35.48
CA ASN A 573 30.93 23.75 -36.36
C ASN A 573 31.96 22.67 -36.79
N GLN A 574 31.86 21.44 -36.25
CA GLN A 574 31.63 20.21 -37.05
C GLN A 574 31.45 18.95 -36.20
N GLY A 575 30.47 18.11 -36.56
CA GLY A 575 30.42 16.69 -36.22
C GLY A 575 29.81 16.30 -34.87
N GLY A 576 28.82 15.39 -34.90
CA GLY A 576 28.36 14.62 -33.74
C GLY A 576 27.26 15.26 -32.88
N ASN A 577 26.19 14.48 -32.66
CA ASN A 577 25.29 14.49 -31.51
C ASN A 577 24.79 15.84 -30.93
N GLN A 578 23.49 16.14 -31.12
CA GLN A 578 22.55 16.34 -30.00
C GLN A 578 21.11 16.42 -30.53
N GLY A 579 20.35 15.34 -30.35
CA GLY A 579 18.89 15.40 -30.44
C GLY A 579 18.33 16.00 -29.16
N ASN A 580 17.47 17.02 -29.27
CA ASN A 580 16.83 17.66 -28.11
C ASN A 580 16.15 16.62 -27.20
N GLY A 581 16.28 16.81 -25.89
CA GLY A 581 15.33 16.29 -24.90
C GLY A 581 13.98 17.01 -25.06
N GLY A 582 13.28 16.74 -26.15
CA GLY A 582 12.01 17.36 -26.48
C GLY A 582 10.89 16.75 -25.63
N ASN A 583 10.10 17.60 -24.99
CA ASN A 583 8.81 17.19 -24.44
C ASN A 583 7.99 16.55 -25.56
N GLU A 584 7.57 15.29 -25.38
CA GLU A 584 6.65 14.63 -26.31
C GLU A 584 5.36 15.46 -26.38
N LYS A 585 4.96 15.87 -27.59
CA LYS A 585 3.69 16.57 -27.76
C LYS A 585 2.57 15.56 -27.65
N LEU A 586 1.67 15.75 -26.69
CA LEU A 586 0.58 14.81 -26.42
C LEU A 586 -0.75 15.41 -26.83
N ILE A 587 -1.60 14.58 -27.44
CA ILE A 587 -2.98 14.92 -27.75
C ILE A 587 -3.90 13.72 -27.50
N ALA A 588 -5.06 13.97 -26.89
CA ALA A 588 -6.12 12.97 -26.77
C ALA A 588 -7.23 13.27 -27.78
N LEU A 589 -7.58 12.29 -28.62
CA LEU A 589 -8.84 12.31 -29.35
C LEU A 589 -9.93 11.70 -28.46
N THR A 590 -11.08 12.35 -28.39
CA THR A 590 -12.22 11.88 -27.61
C THR A 590 -13.51 11.94 -28.40
N PHE A 591 -14.41 10.97 -28.16
CA PHE A 591 -15.63 10.77 -28.93
C PHE A 591 -16.84 10.64 -28.01
N ASP A 592 -17.92 11.35 -28.33
CA ASP A 592 -19.16 11.42 -27.57
C ASP A 592 -20.36 10.85 -28.34
N ASP A 593 -21.42 10.49 -27.61
CA ASP A 593 -22.70 9.93 -28.05
C ASP A 593 -22.70 8.44 -28.48
N GLY A 594 -21.55 7.78 -28.54
CA GLY A 594 -21.45 6.33 -28.72
C GLY A 594 -21.97 5.49 -27.53
N PRO A 595 -21.92 4.14 -27.63
CA PRO A 595 -21.50 3.39 -28.80
C PRO A 595 -22.63 3.27 -29.86
N SER A 596 -22.29 3.43 -31.13
CA SER A 596 -23.19 3.33 -32.29
C SER A 596 -22.53 2.52 -33.41
N SER A 597 -23.17 2.32 -34.59
CA SER A 597 -22.44 1.74 -35.73
C SER A 597 -21.30 2.64 -36.19
N THR A 598 -21.44 3.96 -36.04
CA THR A 598 -20.42 4.97 -36.36
C THR A 598 -19.21 4.89 -35.43
N THR A 599 -19.37 4.40 -34.20
CA THR A 599 -18.24 4.01 -33.34
C THR A 599 -17.39 2.92 -33.99
N SER A 600 -18.00 1.94 -34.68
CA SER A 600 -17.23 0.91 -35.39
C SER A 600 -16.48 1.48 -36.59
N ASP A 601 -17.09 2.41 -37.34
CA ASP A 601 -16.45 3.12 -38.46
C ASP A 601 -15.25 3.96 -37.98
N VAL A 602 -15.35 4.58 -36.79
CA VAL A 602 -14.24 5.28 -36.12
C VAL A 602 -13.13 4.30 -35.73
N LEU A 603 -13.46 3.14 -35.16
CA LEU A 603 -12.48 2.13 -34.75
C LEU A 603 -11.71 1.53 -35.93
N ASP A 604 -12.35 1.32 -37.10
CA ASP A 604 -11.68 0.90 -38.34
C ASP A 604 -10.55 1.87 -38.78
N ILE A 605 -10.69 3.15 -38.43
CA ILE A 605 -9.69 4.19 -38.73
C ILE A 605 -8.64 4.22 -37.62
N LEU A 606 -9.05 4.25 -36.34
CA LEU A 606 -8.14 4.25 -35.20
C LEU A 606 -7.19 3.03 -35.22
N GLU A 607 -7.70 1.84 -35.54
CA GLU A 607 -6.93 0.61 -35.68
C GLU A 607 -5.93 0.69 -36.84
N ARG A 608 -6.37 1.18 -38.02
CA ARG A 608 -5.53 1.37 -39.22
C ARG A 608 -4.35 2.31 -38.99
N TYR A 609 -4.54 3.35 -38.17
CA TYR A 609 -3.47 4.31 -37.85
C TYR A 609 -2.72 3.97 -36.55
N GLY A 610 -3.09 2.92 -35.81
CA GLY A 610 -2.49 2.58 -34.52
C GLY A 610 -2.66 3.70 -33.48
N VAL A 611 -3.88 4.19 -33.31
CA VAL A 611 -4.22 5.35 -32.46
C VAL A 611 -5.21 4.95 -31.37
N LYS A 612 -4.89 5.27 -30.11
CA LYS A 612 -5.82 5.19 -28.97
C LYS A 612 -6.70 6.44 -28.90
N ALA A 613 -7.89 6.30 -28.31
CA ALA A 613 -8.82 7.38 -28.03
C ALA A 613 -9.61 7.12 -26.74
N THR A 614 -10.34 8.12 -26.24
CA THR A 614 -11.25 7.97 -25.10
C THR A 614 -12.70 8.24 -25.52
N PHE A 615 -13.60 7.28 -25.28
CA PHE A 615 -15.01 7.37 -25.66
C PHE A 615 -15.88 7.63 -24.42
N PHE A 616 -16.64 8.73 -24.42
CA PHE A 616 -17.62 9.02 -23.37
C PHE A 616 -18.96 8.46 -23.85
N LEU A 617 -19.37 7.34 -23.25
CA LEU A 617 -20.51 6.55 -23.73
C LEU A 617 -21.81 7.02 -23.07
N ILE A 618 -22.89 7.09 -23.85
CA ILE A 618 -24.26 7.21 -23.34
C ILE A 618 -24.69 5.84 -22.79
N GLY A 619 -25.09 5.77 -21.53
CA GLY A 619 -25.43 4.51 -20.87
C GLY A 619 -26.59 3.74 -21.52
N GLN A 620 -27.61 4.42 -22.08
CA GLN A 620 -28.67 3.76 -22.87
C GLN A 620 -28.16 3.08 -24.15
N ASN A 621 -27.05 3.56 -24.72
CA ASN A 621 -26.45 2.96 -25.91
C ASN A 621 -25.61 1.72 -25.57
N VAL A 622 -25.31 1.46 -24.29
CA VAL A 622 -24.59 0.25 -23.83
C VAL A 622 -25.57 -0.93 -23.69
N ASN A 623 -25.56 -1.83 -24.68
CA ASN A 623 -26.44 -3.00 -24.73
C ASN A 623 -25.86 -4.13 -25.60
N SER A 624 -26.56 -5.25 -25.71
CA SER A 624 -26.10 -6.45 -26.42
C SER A 624 -25.73 -6.24 -27.90
N ASN A 625 -26.27 -5.20 -28.56
CA ASN A 625 -25.93 -4.90 -29.96
C ASN A 625 -24.61 -4.12 -30.09
N THR A 626 -24.19 -3.41 -29.04
CA THR A 626 -23.00 -2.56 -29.01
C THR A 626 -21.84 -3.18 -28.21
N LEU A 627 -22.11 -4.24 -27.45
CA LEU A 627 -21.13 -5.02 -26.68
C LEU A 627 -19.87 -5.39 -27.48
N SER A 628 -20.00 -5.85 -28.72
CA SER A 628 -18.86 -6.22 -29.58
C SER A 628 -17.98 -5.03 -29.96
N ILE A 629 -18.58 -3.84 -30.10
CA ILE A 629 -17.90 -2.57 -30.35
C ILE A 629 -17.13 -2.15 -29.10
N MET A 630 -17.75 -2.27 -27.92
CA MET A 630 -17.09 -1.97 -26.64
C MET A 630 -15.92 -2.92 -26.34
N GLN A 631 -16.08 -4.22 -26.62
CA GLN A 631 -14.99 -5.19 -26.53
C GLN A 631 -13.84 -4.86 -27.50
N ARG A 632 -14.13 -4.27 -28.67
CA ARG A 632 -13.10 -3.77 -29.60
C ARG A 632 -12.42 -2.51 -29.07
N GLN A 633 -13.15 -1.55 -28.50
CA GLN A 633 -12.57 -0.36 -27.84
C GLN A 633 -11.53 -0.78 -26.78
N VAL A 634 -11.90 -1.70 -25.88
CA VAL A 634 -11.00 -2.20 -24.83
C VAL A 634 -9.79 -2.94 -25.41
N ARG A 635 -10.00 -3.84 -26.39
CA ARG A 635 -8.91 -4.57 -27.05
C ARG A 635 -7.92 -3.67 -27.79
N MET A 636 -8.37 -2.52 -28.30
CA MET A 636 -7.51 -1.52 -28.95
C MET A 636 -6.77 -0.61 -27.94
N GLY A 637 -6.97 -0.81 -26.63
CA GLY A 637 -6.40 0.05 -25.59
C GLY A 637 -7.04 1.45 -25.54
N CYS A 638 -8.25 1.61 -26.08
CA CYS A 638 -9.03 2.83 -25.93
C CYS A 638 -9.70 2.86 -24.55
N GLU A 639 -9.87 4.06 -24.00
CA GLU A 639 -10.47 4.28 -22.69
C GLU A 639 -11.98 4.50 -22.81
N LEU A 640 -12.75 3.99 -21.84
CA LEU A 640 -14.20 4.19 -21.74
C LEU A 640 -14.53 5.09 -20.55
N ALA A 641 -15.41 6.06 -20.79
CA ALA A 641 -15.82 7.09 -19.84
C ALA A 641 -17.35 7.30 -19.91
N SER A 642 -17.92 8.10 -19.00
CA SER A 642 -19.37 8.33 -18.92
C SER A 642 -19.81 9.63 -19.60
N HIS A 643 -20.88 9.56 -20.42
CA HIS A 643 -21.61 10.72 -20.94
C HIS A 643 -23.06 10.80 -20.41
N SER A 644 -23.28 10.36 -19.16
CA SER A 644 -24.61 10.11 -18.55
C SER A 644 -25.38 8.94 -19.19
N TYR A 645 -26.51 8.56 -18.59
CA TYR A 645 -27.29 7.40 -19.04
C TYR A 645 -28.29 7.79 -20.12
N THR A 646 -28.97 8.94 -19.96
CA THR A 646 -30.05 9.42 -20.82
C THR A 646 -29.66 10.58 -21.74
N HIS A 647 -28.45 11.12 -21.61
CA HIS A 647 -27.95 12.30 -22.34
C HIS A 647 -28.84 13.56 -22.18
N GLN A 648 -29.54 13.68 -21.05
CA GLN A 648 -30.32 14.87 -20.70
C GLN A 648 -29.45 15.95 -20.05
N ASP A 649 -29.90 17.21 -20.08
CA ASP A 649 -29.25 18.31 -19.36
C ASP A 649 -29.38 18.11 -17.84
N MET A 650 -28.31 17.57 -17.27
CA MET A 650 -28.17 17.24 -15.86
C MET A 650 -28.19 18.47 -14.94
N THR A 651 -28.08 19.70 -15.46
CA THR A 651 -28.17 20.91 -14.60
C THR A 651 -29.59 21.16 -14.08
N ASN A 652 -30.61 20.60 -14.74
CA ASN A 652 -32.02 20.69 -14.32
C ASN A 652 -32.45 19.51 -13.42
N MET A 653 -31.54 18.59 -13.12
CA MET A 653 -31.84 17.36 -12.38
C MET A 653 -31.74 17.52 -10.85
N SER A 654 -32.44 16.63 -10.13
CA SER A 654 -32.22 16.44 -8.70
C SER A 654 -30.85 15.79 -8.43
N ALA A 655 -30.29 16.00 -7.24
CA ALA A 655 -29.06 15.33 -6.80
C ALA A 655 -29.15 13.79 -6.87
N GLN A 656 -30.33 13.20 -6.68
CA GLN A 656 -30.51 11.75 -6.84
C GLN A 656 -30.51 11.34 -8.31
N ASN A 657 -31.17 12.10 -9.19
CA ASN A 657 -31.18 11.81 -10.63
C ASN A 657 -29.75 11.92 -11.19
N ILE A 658 -28.98 12.92 -10.77
CA ILE A 658 -27.56 13.08 -11.13
C ILE A 658 -26.75 11.83 -10.77
N ARG A 659 -26.91 11.29 -9.54
CA ARG A 659 -26.23 10.05 -9.13
C ARG A 659 -26.70 8.85 -9.95
N ASN A 660 -28.00 8.71 -10.21
CA ASN A 660 -28.56 7.63 -11.02
C ASN A 660 -27.97 7.62 -12.44
N GLU A 661 -27.90 8.78 -13.12
CA GLU A 661 -27.32 8.92 -14.46
C GLU A 661 -25.87 8.42 -14.52
N MET A 662 -25.10 8.65 -13.45
CA MET A 662 -23.71 8.19 -13.34
C MET A 662 -23.62 6.69 -13.00
N GLU A 663 -24.37 6.24 -12.00
CA GLU A 663 -24.40 4.85 -11.52
C GLU A 663 -24.87 3.88 -12.62
N TRP A 664 -25.94 4.22 -13.34
CA TRP A 664 -26.47 3.37 -14.41
C TRP A 664 -25.47 3.26 -15.58
N THR A 665 -24.76 4.34 -15.91
CA THR A 665 -23.77 4.37 -16.99
C THR A 665 -22.52 3.59 -16.63
N SER A 666 -21.94 3.85 -15.45
CA SER A 666 -20.76 3.12 -14.98
C SER A 666 -21.07 1.63 -14.82
N SER A 667 -22.24 1.28 -14.26
CA SER A 667 -22.69 -0.12 -14.13
C SER A 667 -22.91 -0.80 -15.48
N ALA A 668 -23.52 -0.12 -16.45
CA ALA A 668 -23.72 -0.68 -17.79
C ALA A 668 -22.39 -1.00 -18.48
N ILE A 669 -21.41 -0.08 -18.41
CA ILE A 669 -20.07 -0.27 -18.97
C ILE A 669 -19.33 -1.40 -18.23
N LYS A 670 -19.35 -1.38 -16.90
CA LYS A 670 -18.67 -2.38 -16.05
C LYS A 670 -19.21 -3.79 -16.28
N ASN A 671 -20.54 -3.95 -16.32
CA ASN A 671 -21.19 -5.24 -16.55
C ASN A 671 -21.04 -5.74 -18.00
N SER A 672 -20.80 -4.84 -18.96
CA SER A 672 -20.61 -5.22 -20.37
C SER A 672 -19.17 -5.66 -20.69
N VAL A 673 -18.17 -4.90 -20.22
CA VAL A 673 -16.76 -5.10 -20.63
C VAL A 673 -15.73 -5.04 -19.50
N GLY A 674 -16.16 -5.06 -18.23
CA GLY A 674 -15.27 -5.13 -17.07
C GLY A 674 -14.52 -3.84 -16.72
N VAL A 675 -14.65 -2.78 -17.53
CA VAL A 675 -13.98 -1.48 -17.34
C VAL A 675 -14.70 -0.62 -16.31
N ASP A 676 -13.94 -0.03 -15.38
CA ASP A 676 -14.39 1.06 -14.52
C ASP A 676 -14.17 2.40 -15.22
N VAL A 677 -15.19 3.26 -15.29
CA VAL A 677 -15.03 4.61 -15.85
C VAL A 677 -14.23 5.49 -14.90
N LYS A 678 -13.31 6.30 -15.46
CA LYS A 678 -12.47 7.24 -14.69
C LYS A 678 -12.87 8.70 -14.83
N PHE A 679 -13.59 9.03 -15.90
CA PHE A 679 -13.90 10.40 -16.31
C PHE A 679 -15.39 10.55 -16.64
N PHE A 680 -15.88 11.77 -16.47
CA PHE A 680 -17.22 12.17 -16.87
C PHE A 680 -17.15 13.34 -17.85
N ARG A 681 -17.99 13.31 -18.88
CA ARG A 681 -18.28 14.48 -19.71
C ARG A 681 -19.74 14.87 -19.54
N PRO A 682 -20.05 16.09 -19.11
CA PRO A 682 -21.43 16.54 -18.99
C PRO A 682 -22.12 16.67 -20.37
N PRO A 683 -23.35 16.14 -20.54
CA PRO A 683 -24.21 16.44 -21.68
C PRO A 683 -24.26 17.95 -21.97
N TYR A 684 -24.16 18.34 -23.23
CA TYR A 684 -24.12 19.74 -23.69
C TYR A 684 -23.01 20.61 -23.05
N ILE A 685 -22.02 20.00 -22.37
CA ILE A 685 -21.03 20.68 -21.52
C ILE A 685 -21.66 21.42 -20.31
N ALA A 686 -22.94 21.15 -20.01
CA ALA A 686 -23.69 21.86 -18.98
C ALA A 686 -23.28 21.41 -17.56
N VAL A 687 -22.86 22.36 -16.71
CA VAL A 687 -22.41 22.09 -15.32
C VAL A 687 -23.04 23.04 -14.31
N ASN A 688 -23.27 22.54 -13.09
CA ASN A 688 -23.61 23.36 -11.93
C ASN A 688 -23.01 22.76 -10.64
N ASN A 689 -23.13 23.48 -9.52
CA ASN A 689 -22.59 23.02 -8.23
C ASN A 689 -23.24 21.72 -7.74
N THR A 690 -24.51 21.47 -8.05
CA THR A 690 -25.20 20.22 -7.71
C THR A 690 -24.52 19.02 -8.39
N MET A 691 -24.09 19.16 -9.64
CA MET A 691 -23.34 18.12 -10.34
C MET A 691 -21.96 17.89 -9.71
N TYR A 692 -21.18 18.94 -9.46
CA TYR A 692 -19.87 18.82 -8.78
C TYR A 692 -19.96 18.21 -7.36
N GLN A 693 -21.11 18.33 -6.70
CA GLN A 693 -21.36 17.76 -5.37
C GLN A 693 -21.94 16.33 -5.39
N ASN A 694 -22.15 15.74 -6.57
CA ASN A 694 -22.82 14.45 -6.75
C ASN A 694 -22.20 13.57 -7.86
N ILE A 695 -21.02 13.94 -8.36
CA ILE A 695 -20.28 13.21 -9.41
C ILE A 695 -18.80 13.20 -9.02
N ASP A 696 -18.33 12.06 -8.51
CA ASP A 696 -16.97 11.89 -7.97
C ASP A 696 -15.90 11.62 -9.05
N TYR A 697 -16.17 12.01 -10.31
CA TYR A 697 -15.26 11.84 -11.45
C TYR A 697 -14.82 13.22 -11.97
N PRO A 698 -13.55 13.40 -12.41
CA PRO A 698 -13.14 14.62 -13.07
C PRO A 698 -13.96 14.92 -14.33
N PHE A 699 -14.41 16.17 -14.44
CA PHE A 699 -15.24 16.65 -15.53
C PHE A 699 -14.33 17.02 -16.72
N ILE A 700 -14.59 16.46 -17.90
CA ILE A 700 -13.79 16.68 -19.12
C ILE A 700 -14.63 17.33 -20.21
N GLN A 701 -14.28 18.55 -20.62
CA GLN A 701 -14.88 19.25 -21.76
C GLN A 701 -14.11 19.02 -23.07
N GLY A 702 -12.77 18.98 -23.03
CA GLY A 702 -11.95 19.10 -24.24
C GLY A 702 -12.10 20.43 -24.99
N THR A 703 -11.72 20.44 -26.27
CA THR A 703 -12.01 21.51 -27.23
C THR A 703 -12.87 20.97 -28.35
N LEU A 704 -14.03 21.61 -28.53
CA LEU A 704 -15.08 21.26 -29.48
C LEU A 704 -14.68 21.71 -30.90
N ILE A 705 -14.94 20.87 -31.92
CA ILE A 705 -14.60 21.17 -33.32
C ILE A 705 -15.83 21.40 -34.23
N ASN A 706 -17.02 21.55 -33.65
CA ASN A 706 -18.31 21.73 -34.33
C ASN A 706 -18.72 20.57 -35.25
N ASP A 707 -18.35 19.33 -34.92
CA ASP A 707 -18.63 18.15 -35.77
C ASP A 707 -19.99 17.47 -35.52
N TRP A 708 -20.72 17.87 -34.48
CA TRP A 708 -22.15 17.53 -34.36
C TRP A 708 -23.01 18.27 -35.39
N GLU A 709 -22.54 19.43 -35.87
CA GLU A 709 -23.21 20.20 -36.92
C GLU A 709 -23.01 19.55 -38.30
N ASN A 710 -24.11 19.12 -38.92
CA ASN A 710 -24.11 18.66 -40.31
C ASN A 710 -23.71 19.77 -41.32
N SER A 711 -23.82 21.05 -40.92
CA SER A 711 -23.30 22.23 -41.63
C SER A 711 -21.78 22.31 -41.68
N THR A 712 -21.06 21.75 -40.70
CA THR A 712 -19.60 21.73 -40.65
C THR A 712 -19.08 20.64 -41.57
N SER A 713 -18.58 21.02 -42.75
CA SER A 713 -18.04 20.07 -43.73
C SER A 713 -16.82 19.30 -43.21
N VAL A 714 -16.53 18.16 -43.82
CA VAL A 714 -15.32 17.33 -43.57
C VAL A 714 -14.05 18.18 -43.45
N GLN A 715 -13.78 19.09 -44.40
CA GLN A 715 -12.58 19.93 -44.37
C GLN A 715 -12.59 20.94 -43.21
N GLN A 716 -13.75 21.46 -42.81
CA GLN A 716 -13.85 22.34 -41.64
C GLN A 716 -13.56 21.56 -40.34
N ARG A 717 -14.03 20.31 -40.21
CA ARG A 717 -13.71 19.44 -39.06
C ARG A 717 -12.20 19.20 -38.95
N VAL A 718 -11.55 18.90 -40.08
CA VAL A 718 -10.07 18.78 -40.16
C VAL A 718 -9.39 20.07 -39.73
N ASN A 719 -9.77 21.21 -40.32
CA ASN A 719 -9.15 22.51 -40.02
C ASN A 719 -9.36 22.92 -38.55
N ASN A 720 -10.54 22.65 -37.98
CA ASN A 720 -10.86 22.95 -36.58
C ASN A 720 -10.02 22.09 -35.62
N ALA A 721 -9.92 20.78 -35.86
CA ALA A 721 -9.12 19.87 -35.03
C ALA A 721 -7.62 20.21 -35.10
N LEU A 722 -7.09 20.49 -36.28
CA LEU A 722 -5.68 20.87 -36.47
C LEU A 722 -5.38 22.27 -35.93
N GLY A 723 -6.34 23.20 -35.99
CA GLY A 723 -6.22 24.56 -35.41
C GLY A 723 -6.36 24.60 -33.89
N ALA A 724 -7.08 23.65 -33.29
CA ALA A 724 -7.18 23.48 -31.84
C ALA A 724 -5.94 22.80 -31.22
N ALA A 725 -5.09 22.18 -32.04
CA ALA A 725 -4.01 21.32 -31.58
C ALA A 725 -2.88 22.10 -30.89
N LYS A 726 -2.75 21.89 -29.57
CA LYS A 726 -1.58 22.26 -28.76
C LYS A 726 -1.10 21.05 -27.97
N ASP A 727 0.11 21.12 -27.43
CA ASP A 727 0.57 20.10 -26.46
C ASP A 727 -0.39 20.04 -25.26
N GLY A 728 -0.66 18.85 -24.74
CA GLY A 728 -1.61 18.61 -23.65
C GLY A 728 -3.09 18.74 -24.04
N GLN A 729 -3.44 18.83 -25.33
CA GLN A 729 -4.82 19.10 -25.76
C GLN A 729 -5.72 17.85 -25.72
N ILE A 730 -6.99 18.06 -25.37
CA ILE A 730 -8.07 17.07 -25.51
C ILE A 730 -9.01 17.56 -26.63
N ILE A 731 -9.16 16.83 -27.73
CA ILE A 731 -10.07 17.17 -28.83
C ILE A 731 -11.39 16.41 -28.65
N LEU A 732 -12.51 17.11 -28.75
CA LEU A 732 -13.86 16.54 -28.68
C LEU A 732 -14.43 16.40 -30.09
N LEU A 733 -14.78 15.17 -30.45
CA LEU A 733 -15.56 14.77 -31.63
C LEU A 733 -16.80 13.98 -31.18
N HIS A 734 -17.71 13.66 -32.09
CA HIS A 734 -18.90 12.85 -31.81
C HIS A 734 -18.98 11.61 -32.72
N ASP A 735 -19.36 10.46 -32.15
CA ASP A 735 -19.58 9.20 -32.86
C ASP A 735 -21.02 8.67 -32.76
N PHE A 736 -22.01 9.57 -32.57
CA PHE A 736 -23.43 9.25 -32.73
C PHE A 736 -23.74 8.60 -34.08
N GLN A 737 -24.82 7.81 -34.07
CA GLN A 737 -25.32 7.05 -35.21
C GLN A 737 -25.50 7.93 -36.46
N GLY A 738 -24.61 7.78 -37.44
CA GLY A 738 -24.68 8.48 -38.72
C GLY A 738 -23.75 9.69 -38.88
N ASN A 739 -22.85 9.99 -37.94
CA ASN A 739 -21.87 11.09 -38.06
C ASN A 739 -20.72 10.80 -39.07
N SER A 740 -21.07 10.33 -40.26
CA SER A 740 -20.17 9.91 -41.34
C SER A 740 -19.22 11.02 -41.83
N GLN A 741 -19.52 12.30 -41.58
CA GLN A 741 -18.60 13.41 -41.87
C GLN A 741 -17.41 13.45 -40.90
N THR A 742 -17.55 12.98 -39.65
CA THR A 742 -16.43 12.82 -38.71
C THR A 742 -15.57 11.61 -39.08
N VAL A 743 -16.21 10.50 -39.46
CA VAL A 743 -15.51 9.32 -40.02
C VAL A 743 -14.66 9.72 -41.23
N GLN A 744 -15.18 10.54 -42.14
CA GLN A 744 -14.43 11.03 -43.31
C GLN A 744 -13.30 12.02 -42.97
N ALA A 745 -13.44 12.79 -41.88
CA ALA A 745 -12.42 13.75 -41.45
C ALA A 745 -11.27 13.09 -40.67
N LEU A 746 -11.57 12.04 -39.89
CA LEU A 746 -10.65 11.43 -38.93
C LEU A 746 -9.28 11.00 -39.52
N PRO A 747 -9.17 10.43 -40.74
CA PRO A 747 -7.86 10.09 -41.34
C PRO A 747 -6.96 11.32 -41.51
N GLN A 748 -7.50 12.43 -42.04
CA GLN A 748 -6.76 13.68 -42.25
C GLN A 748 -6.45 14.39 -40.93
N ILE A 749 -7.32 14.27 -39.91
CA ILE A 749 -7.03 14.75 -38.55
C ILE A 749 -5.82 13.99 -37.99
N ILE A 750 -5.84 12.65 -38.05
CA ILE A 750 -4.74 11.82 -37.53
C ILE A 750 -3.43 12.11 -38.27
N GLU A 751 -3.43 12.11 -39.60
CA GLU A 751 -2.26 12.41 -40.41
C GLU A 751 -1.72 13.83 -40.15
N GLY A 752 -2.61 14.84 -40.12
CA GLY A 752 -2.22 16.22 -39.86
C GLY A 752 -1.62 16.44 -38.46
N LEU A 753 -2.09 15.70 -37.45
CA LEU A 753 -1.53 15.73 -36.10
C LEU A 753 -0.20 14.96 -36.01
N LYS A 754 -0.08 13.77 -36.62
CA LYS A 754 1.20 13.04 -36.71
C LYS A 754 2.28 13.87 -37.41
N ASN A 755 1.92 14.56 -38.50
CA ASN A 755 2.80 15.48 -39.22
C ASN A 755 3.20 16.73 -38.41
N GLN A 756 2.43 17.11 -37.38
CA GLN A 756 2.81 18.15 -36.41
C GLN A 756 3.65 17.62 -35.23
N GLY A 757 3.91 16.31 -35.18
CA GLY A 757 4.70 15.65 -34.14
C GLY A 757 3.93 15.30 -32.88
N TYR A 758 2.60 15.08 -32.95
CA TYR A 758 1.80 14.64 -31.82
C TYR A 758 1.77 13.11 -31.65
N THR A 759 2.03 12.64 -30.44
CA THR A 759 1.68 11.30 -29.96
C THR A 759 0.25 11.30 -29.42
N PHE A 760 -0.50 10.23 -29.75
CA PHE A 760 -1.88 10.04 -29.35
C PHE A 760 -1.97 9.24 -28.05
N VAL A 761 -2.83 9.69 -27.15
CA VAL A 761 -3.01 9.14 -25.80
C VAL A 761 -4.49 9.15 -25.41
N THR A 762 -4.87 8.26 -24.50
CA THR A 762 -6.14 8.36 -23.75
C THR A 762 -6.11 9.57 -22.79
N VAL A 763 -7.26 9.96 -22.24
CA VAL A 763 -7.33 11.04 -21.24
C VAL A 763 -6.59 10.65 -19.95
N SER A 764 -6.64 9.38 -19.53
CA SER A 764 -5.75 8.84 -18.48
C SER A 764 -4.27 9.10 -18.78
N GLU A 765 -3.77 8.57 -19.89
CA GLU A 765 -2.35 8.66 -20.28
C GLU A 765 -1.90 10.12 -20.48
N LEU A 766 -2.80 11.00 -20.91
CA LEU A 766 -2.54 12.43 -21.09
C LEU A 766 -2.27 13.13 -19.74
N PHE A 767 -3.16 12.93 -18.74
CA PHE A 767 -2.97 13.53 -17.42
C PHE A 767 -1.75 12.94 -16.69
N GLU A 768 -1.55 11.63 -16.80
CA GLU A 768 -0.41 10.90 -16.24
C GLU A 768 0.92 11.41 -16.82
N LYS A 769 1.10 11.40 -18.14
CA LYS A 769 2.33 11.89 -18.81
C LYS A 769 2.56 13.40 -18.65
N LYS A 770 1.53 14.20 -18.32
CA LYS A 770 1.68 15.62 -17.97
C LYS A 770 1.90 15.87 -16.48
N GLY A 771 1.80 14.85 -15.62
CA GLY A 771 1.93 15.00 -14.16
C GLY A 771 0.84 15.86 -13.53
N VAL A 772 -0.33 15.97 -14.18
CA VAL A 772 -1.44 16.82 -13.73
C VAL A 772 -2.53 15.94 -13.14
N ASN A 773 -2.82 16.12 -11.84
CA ASN A 773 -3.94 15.47 -11.18
C ASN A 773 -5.27 16.06 -11.70
N PRO A 774 -6.16 15.28 -12.35
CA PRO A 774 -7.44 15.79 -12.82
C PRO A 774 -8.48 15.96 -11.69
N ASN A 775 -8.26 15.34 -10.52
CA ASN A 775 -9.16 15.41 -9.37
C ASN A 775 -9.02 16.76 -8.66
N VAL A 776 -9.70 17.78 -9.19
CA VAL A 776 -9.76 19.14 -8.66
C VAL A 776 -11.23 19.55 -8.54
N GLU A 777 -11.68 19.90 -7.33
CA GLU A 777 -13.07 20.30 -7.09
C GLU A 777 -13.50 21.48 -7.97
N TYR A 778 -14.75 21.44 -8.45
CA TYR A 778 -15.37 22.49 -9.28
C TYR A 778 -14.61 22.86 -10.57
N LYS A 779 -13.65 22.04 -11.03
CA LYS A 779 -12.94 22.23 -12.31
C LYS A 779 -13.47 21.28 -13.40
N ILE A 780 -13.65 21.83 -14.60
CA ILE A 780 -13.85 21.10 -15.85
C ILE A 780 -12.64 21.32 -16.77
N TRP A 781 -12.13 20.25 -17.37
CA TRP A 781 -10.86 20.26 -18.10
C TRP A 781 -11.04 20.28 -19.62
N SER A 782 -10.48 21.31 -20.28
CA SER A 782 -10.37 21.38 -21.75
C SER A 782 -9.04 20.85 -22.28
N ASN A 783 -8.01 20.77 -21.43
CA ASN A 783 -6.64 20.37 -21.77
C ASN A 783 -5.84 20.09 -20.47
N ALA A 784 -4.74 19.36 -20.54
CA ALA A 784 -3.93 18.91 -19.40
C ALA A 784 -2.74 19.84 -19.05
N ASN A 785 -2.79 21.15 -19.38
CA ASN A 785 -1.68 22.09 -19.12
C ASN A 785 -1.85 22.91 -17.82
N GLY A 786 -2.64 22.44 -16.85
CA GLY A 786 -2.79 23.03 -15.52
C GLY A 786 -3.61 24.33 -15.41
N GLN A 787 -3.61 25.17 -16.46
CA GLN A 787 -4.44 26.39 -16.56
C GLN A 787 -5.93 26.09 -16.48
#